data_AF-A0A7C3KZ96-F1
#
_entry.id   AF-A0A7C3KZ96-F1
#
_cell.length_a   1.000
_cell.length_b   1.000
_cell.length_c   1.000
_cell.angle_alpha   90.00
_cell.angle_beta   90.00
_cell.angle_gamma   90.00
#
_symmetry.space_group_name_H-M   'P 1'
#
loop_
_entity.id
_entity.type
_entity.pdbx_description
1 polymer ?
#
loop_
_entity_poly.entity_id
_entity_poly.type
_entity_poly.pdbx_seq_one_letter_code
_entity_poly.pdbx_strand_id
1 'polypeptide(L)'
;MKMGRVLALAMLAGASLSTFAFAQTDASRDGFRLVKHPTVHPTGFPGNPYADRAVGAVYDSYANCGNNYAFLGGGLGNKRMLDDISFAPGPWGTPQTKLITRMVAGMGTTAGGNFDAHFIFWDAADFNYAGFTGDATSMVNQAGTPIAVLPPITFGFPANTGDFVSVDLSGLPGGGVSIPSGITDIVIECWISAVGGTTQTAAADPGSFIFATNSNLLGNSAIPGTTLPDYGRDFNYDGILAGAPAAANVSGSERRFITIANGNPTGPANVSVNWGCALYGSFTATPPSATAVGCIGDGVTTVTGTVANNGVSWYSVCLNNAARDDAGVAGQFFDLDTEGSLSDVAIAVFKADGTFIASDQDSGSGSNAQLSFGIGRRAAVGDGAQYDGRNYDKNNGSPIPGLNAGTYYIAVGPADSSFGDGFTAVGGPTGGDFSLNFNTNVNGAALAPSVAPLTIQDLGEIVIPGGQIAPAGMDPYAVEWFSFQVCQDVSDPSNFLDLSTEGTDAPDMIIMLFNAAGNRVAFDVDSGSGITSQLSFGQTSPARPAFGDGLPFEGQNGSLPSGTYYIGASYNFAGVGVAQAPATNGRFHMRSYTNNAGYQFALTITPSWAECTTTCHGACVADFDDGSGTGTPDGGVTIDDLLYYLGLFEAGTICADVDDGSGTGTPDAGVTIDDLLYFLLRFEAGC
;
A
#
# COMPACT_ATOMS: atom_id res chain seq x y z
N MET A 1 11.58 -21.41 56.61
CA MET A 1 11.58 -20.50 55.44
C MET A 1 12.11 -21.33 54.28
N LYS A 2 11.34 -21.71 53.24
CA LYS A 2 10.11 -21.15 52.66
C LYS A 2 10.29 -19.72 52.14
N MET A 3 10.92 -19.58 50.97
CA MET A 3 10.24 -19.12 49.75
C MET A 3 11.05 -19.57 48.51
N GLY A 4 10.38 -19.87 47.40
CA GLY A 4 11.01 -20.35 46.16
C GLY A 4 10.02 -21.03 45.23
N ARG A 5 10.28 -20.97 43.91
CA ARG A 5 9.43 -21.44 42.79
C ARG A 5 8.15 -20.64 42.50
N VAL A 6 8.28 -19.36 42.10
CA VAL A 6 7.32 -18.69 41.17
C VAL A 6 8.07 -17.72 40.24
N LEU A 7 8.94 -18.23 39.36
CA LEU A 7 9.56 -17.42 38.28
C LEU A 7 10.08 -18.28 37.11
N ALA A 8 9.24 -19.19 36.61
CA ALA A 8 9.60 -20.09 35.49
C ALA A 8 8.38 -20.57 34.67
N LEU A 9 7.21 -19.91 34.79
CA LEU A 9 5.96 -20.37 34.19
C LEU A 9 5.20 -19.30 33.38
N ALA A 10 5.75 -18.09 33.25
CA ALA A 10 5.15 -16.99 32.48
C ALA A 10 5.60 -16.98 31.00
N MET A 11 6.81 -17.47 30.70
CA MET A 11 7.41 -17.43 29.35
C MET A 11 6.97 -18.58 28.42
N LEU A 12 5.93 -19.35 28.79
CA LEU A 12 5.48 -20.54 28.05
C LEU A 12 3.96 -20.57 27.80
N ALA A 13 3.28 -19.44 28.00
CA ALA A 13 1.83 -19.29 27.75
C ALA A 13 1.49 -18.27 26.65
N GLY A 14 2.44 -17.43 26.22
CA GLY A 14 2.24 -16.38 25.20
C GLY A 14 2.68 -16.75 23.79
N ALA A 15 2.80 -18.05 23.47
CA ALA A 15 3.38 -18.54 22.21
C ALA A 15 2.50 -19.59 21.50
N SER A 16 1.19 -19.59 21.76
CA SER A 16 0.22 -20.42 21.08
C SER A 16 -1.15 -19.73 21.03
N LEU A 17 -1.84 -19.84 19.89
CA LEU A 17 -3.10 -19.14 19.57
C LEU A 17 -2.97 -17.64 19.24
N SER A 18 -1.96 -17.26 18.45
CA SER A 18 -2.19 -16.26 17.41
C SER A 18 -3.16 -16.86 16.37
N THR A 19 -4.46 -16.73 16.60
CA THR A 19 -5.47 -17.08 15.60
C THR A 19 -5.34 -16.17 14.40
N PHE A 20 -5.40 -16.72 13.19
CA PHE A 20 -5.27 -15.96 11.95
C PHE A 20 -6.38 -14.90 11.83
N ALA A 21 -6.07 -13.66 12.20
CA ALA A 21 -6.79 -12.51 11.72
C ALA A 21 -6.59 -12.44 10.20
N PHE A 22 -7.64 -12.67 9.43
CA PHE A 22 -7.66 -12.32 8.02
C PHE A 22 -7.76 -10.80 7.90
N ALA A 23 -6.64 -10.12 8.14
CA ALA A 23 -6.41 -8.81 7.53
C ALA A 23 -6.58 -9.00 6.02
N GLN A 24 -7.63 -8.42 5.45
CA GLN A 24 -8.00 -8.63 4.05
C GLN A 24 -7.11 -7.76 3.15
N THR A 25 -5.81 -8.02 3.19
CA THR A 25 -4.86 -7.49 2.22
C THR A 25 -5.25 -8.01 0.85
N ASP A 26 -5.36 -7.09 -0.12
CA ASP A 26 -5.56 -7.46 -1.51
C ASP A 26 -4.29 -8.14 -2.02
N ALA A 27 -4.29 -9.46 -1.98
CA ALA A 27 -3.10 -10.29 -2.12
C ALA A 27 -2.74 -10.43 -3.60
N SER A 28 -2.15 -9.37 -4.16
CA SER A 28 -1.53 -9.38 -5.49
C SER A 28 -0.40 -10.41 -5.56
N ARG A 29 -0.74 -11.65 -5.95
CA ARG A 29 0.24 -12.74 -6.08
C ARG A 29 1.07 -12.53 -7.34
N ASP A 30 2.18 -11.78 -7.21
CA ASP A 30 3.13 -11.39 -8.27
C ASP A 30 3.89 -12.53 -8.99
N GLY A 31 3.35 -13.76 -8.97
CA GLY A 31 3.77 -14.84 -9.85
C GLY A 31 3.26 -14.69 -11.30
N PHE A 32 2.26 -13.83 -11.54
CA PHE A 32 1.80 -13.47 -12.89
C PHE A 32 2.08 -11.98 -13.13
N ARG A 33 2.84 -11.65 -14.17
CA ARG A 33 3.00 -10.25 -14.60
C ARG A 33 1.61 -9.65 -14.83
N LEU A 34 1.40 -8.42 -14.36
CA LEU A 34 0.36 -7.53 -14.89
C LEU A 34 0.69 -7.14 -16.34
N VAL A 35 0.62 -8.13 -17.24
CA VAL A 35 0.45 -7.91 -18.67
C VAL A 35 -0.90 -7.24 -18.80
N LYS A 36 -0.88 -5.90 -18.92
CA LYS A 36 -2.03 -5.02 -19.06
C LYS A 36 -3.10 -5.69 -19.93
N HIS A 37 -4.13 -6.25 -19.30
CA HIS A 37 -5.16 -7.03 -19.99
C HIS A 37 -5.70 -6.21 -21.16
N PRO A 38 -5.73 -6.76 -22.39
CA PRO A 38 -6.16 -6.00 -23.55
C PRO A 38 -7.58 -5.49 -23.31
N THR A 39 -7.71 -4.17 -23.15
CA THR A 39 -9.01 -3.55 -22.90
C THR A 39 -9.79 -3.54 -24.22
N VAL A 40 -10.93 -4.23 -24.21
CA VAL A 40 -11.84 -4.31 -25.37
C VAL A 40 -13.16 -3.64 -25.01
N HIS A 41 -13.84 -3.12 -26.02
CA HIS A 41 -15.12 -2.41 -25.86
C HIS A 41 -16.21 -3.10 -26.69
N PRO A 42 -17.47 -3.12 -26.23
CA PRO A 42 -18.61 -3.57 -27.02
C PRO A 42 -18.72 -2.82 -28.36
N THR A 43 -19.03 -3.54 -29.44
CA THR A 43 -19.03 -2.94 -30.79
C THR A 43 -20.01 -1.77 -30.88
N GLY A 44 -19.47 -0.59 -31.24
CA GLY A 44 -20.21 0.66 -31.33
C GLY A 44 -20.17 1.54 -30.08
N PHE A 45 -19.62 1.06 -28.97
CA PHE A 45 -19.59 1.74 -27.66
C PHE A 45 -18.15 1.85 -27.13
N PRO A 46 -17.32 2.75 -27.69
CA PRO A 46 -15.97 2.98 -27.18
C PRO A 46 -16.00 3.45 -25.72
N GLY A 47 -14.95 3.10 -24.96
CA GLY A 47 -14.83 3.48 -23.55
C GLY A 47 -14.98 4.98 -23.31
N ASN A 48 -15.67 5.33 -22.23
CA ASN A 48 -16.02 6.71 -21.95
C ASN A 48 -14.82 7.45 -21.29
N PRO A 49 -14.26 8.52 -21.88
CA PRO A 49 -13.10 9.22 -21.32
C PRO A 49 -13.40 10.04 -20.05
N TYR A 50 -14.65 10.06 -19.55
CA TYR A 50 -15.05 10.83 -18.38
C TYR A 50 -14.89 10.05 -17.07
N ALA A 51 -13.69 10.18 -16.48
CA ALA A 51 -13.36 10.22 -15.05
C ALA A 51 -14.09 9.29 -14.06
N ASP A 52 -13.29 8.41 -13.44
CA ASP A 52 -13.14 8.31 -11.98
C ASP A 52 -14.44 8.25 -11.16
N ARG A 53 -15.24 7.21 -11.41
CA ARG A 53 -16.01 6.60 -10.32
C ARG A 53 -15.10 5.67 -9.53
N ALA A 54 -15.33 5.52 -8.24
CA ALA A 54 -14.78 4.39 -7.49
C ALA A 54 -15.34 3.09 -8.10
N VAL A 55 -14.48 2.35 -8.81
CA VAL A 55 -14.81 1.08 -9.48
C VAL A 55 -14.26 -0.06 -8.64
N GLY A 56 -15.05 -0.48 -7.65
CA GLY A 56 -14.72 -1.60 -6.77
C GLY A 56 -14.99 -2.95 -7.43
N ALA A 57 -14.40 -4.01 -6.87
CA ALA A 57 -14.81 -5.38 -7.18
C ALA A 57 -16.25 -5.62 -6.71
N VAL A 58 -17.10 -6.08 -7.63
CA VAL A 58 -18.48 -6.52 -7.40
C VAL A 58 -18.52 -8.04 -7.20
N TYR A 59 -17.69 -8.73 -7.98
CA TYR A 59 -17.42 -10.16 -7.93
C TYR A 59 -15.99 -10.38 -8.42
N ASP A 60 -15.20 -11.21 -7.76
CA ASP A 60 -13.85 -11.55 -8.27
C ASP A 60 -13.50 -13.00 -7.93
N SER A 61 -13.56 -13.91 -8.92
CA SER A 61 -13.04 -15.27 -8.80
C SER A 61 -11.59 -15.41 -9.31
N TYR A 62 -10.99 -14.31 -9.77
CA TYR A 62 -9.70 -14.24 -10.45
C TYR A 62 -8.53 -14.23 -9.46
N ALA A 63 -8.70 -13.65 -8.27
CA ALA A 63 -7.64 -13.47 -7.27
C ALA A 63 -6.87 -14.77 -6.88
N ASN A 64 -7.46 -15.96 -7.06
CA ASN A 64 -6.79 -17.25 -6.83
C ASN A 64 -6.54 -18.07 -8.11
N CYS A 65 -6.55 -17.47 -9.31
CA CYS A 65 -6.23 -18.17 -10.55
C CYS A 65 -4.78 -18.74 -10.53
N GLY A 66 -4.66 -20.05 -10.73
CA GLY A 66 -3.38 -20.77 -10.76
C GLY A 66 -2.87 -21.00 -12.18
N ASN A 67 -1.54 -21.03 -12.34
CA ASN A 67 -0.82 -20.99 -13.63
C ASN A 67 -1.12 -22.13 -14.65
N ASN A 68 -2.00 -23.08 -14.33
CA ASN A 68 -2.33 -24.23 -15.17
C ASN A 68 -3.57 -23.97 -16.03
N TYR A 69 -3.39 -23.23 -17.13
CA TYR A 69 -4.39 -23.03 -18.18
C TYR A 69 -4.66 -24.31 -18.98
N ALA A 70 -5.25 -25.31 -18.31
CA ALA A 70 -5.70 -26.55 -18.93
C ALA A 70 -7.00 -26.29 -19.72
N PHE A 71 -6.87 -25.81 -20.96
CA PHE A 71 -7.96 -25.75 -21.93
C PHE A 71 -8.71 -27.10 -21.92
N LEU A 72 -10.02 -27.09 -21.61
CA LEU A 72 -10.80 -28.32 -21.41
C LEU A 72 -11.15 -29.01 -22.73
N GLY A 73 -10.11 -29.63 -23.28
CA GLY A 73 -10.07 -30.28 -24.59
C GLY A 73 -9.78 -29.29 -25.71
N GLY A 74 -8.72 -29.54 -26.48
CA GLY A 74 -8.62 -29.10 -27.89
C GLY A 74 -9.61 -29.90 -28.75
N GLY A 75 -10.88 -29.85 -28.36
CA GLY A 75 -11.82 -30.95 -28.52
C GLY A 75 -13.19 -30.62 -27.94
N LEU A 76 -13.86 -29.68 -28.60
CA LEU A 76 -15.32 -29.57 -28.66
C LEU A 76 -16.04 -29.20 -27.33
N GLY A 77 -16.16 -27.91 -27.00
CA GLY A 77 -17.45 -27.41 -26.46
C GLY A 77 -17.51 -26.38 -25.33
N ASN A 78 -16.45 -25.69 -24.91
CA ASN A 78 -16.61 -24.50 -24.05
C ASN A 78 -17.01 -23.27 -24.91
N LYS A 79 -18.10 -23.37 -25.69
CA LYS A 79 -18.46 -22.39 -26.73
C LYS A 79 -19.71 -21.58 -26.47
N ARG A 80 -20.64 -22.15 -25.69
CA ARG A 80 -21.67 -21.42 -24.98
C ARG A 80 -21.69 -21.94 -23.57
N MET A 81 -21.61 -21.02 -22.62
CA MET A 81 -21.50 -21.30 -21.20
C MET A 81 -22.46 -20.40 -20.44
N LEU A 82 -22.74 -20.80 -19.20
CA LEU A 82 -23.54 -20.06 -18.26
C LEU A 82 -23.00 -20.32 -16.85
N ASP A 83 -22.87 -19.25 -16.07
CA ASP A 83 -22.42 -19.29 -14.68
C ASP A 83 -23.34 -18.41 -13.81
N ASP A 84 -23.59 -18.82 -12.56
CA ASP A 84 -24.30 -17.99 -11.57
C ASP A 84 -23.33 -17.17 -10.73
N ILE A 85 -23.73 -15.93 -10.41
CA ILE A 85 -22.95 -14.99 -9.61
C ILE A 85 -23.88 -14.38 -8.56
N SER A 86 -23.68 -14.81 -7.31
CA SER A 86 -24.23 -14.14 -6.14
C SER A 86 -23.36 -12.96 -5.76
N PHE A 87 -23.97 -11.81 -5.52
CA PHE A 87 -23.28 -10.65 -4.94
C PHE A 87 -23.15 -10.75 -3.41
N ALA A 88 -23.67 -11.81 -2.79
CA ALA A 88 -23.54 -12.10 -1.37
C ALA A 88 -22.43 -13.16 -1.11
N PRO A 89 -21.71 -13.07 0.02
CA PRO A 89 -21.77 -12.01 1.04
C PRO A 89 -21.02 -10.74 0.59
N GLY A 90 -21.37 -9.61 1.21
CA GLY A 90 -20.70 -8.32 0.98
C GLY A 90 -21.69 -7.16 0.77
N PRO A 91 -21.18 -5.94 0.54
CA PRO A 91 -22.00 -4.74 0.35
C PRO A 91 -22.90 -4.83 -0.89
N TRP A 92 -22.41 -5.50 -1.94
CA TRP A 92 -23.16 -5.76 -3.16
C TRP A 92 -24.30 -6.78 -2.96
N GLY A 93 -24.26 -7.59 -1.90
CA GLY A 93 -25.39 -8.44 -1.52
C GLY A 93 -26.63 -7.65 -1.05
N THR A 94 -26.52 -6.32 -0.89
CA THR A 94 -27.67 -5.47 -0.57
C THR A 94 -28.60 -5.24 -1.77
N PRO A 95 -29.92 -5.02 -1.53
CA PRO A 95 -30.91 -4.75 -2.58
C PRO A 95 -30.83 -3.30 -3.09
N GLN A 96 -29.65 -2.88 -3.53
CA GLN A 96 -29.37 -1.58 -4.15
C GLN A 96 -29.07 -1.76 -5.65
N THR A 97 -29.30 -0.72 -6.45
CA THR A 97 -28.99 -0.71 -7.90
C THR A 97 -27.48 -0.66 -8.10
N LYS A 98 -26.96 -1.55 -8.94
CA LYS A 98 -25.52 -1.74 -9.19
C LYS A 98 -25.22 -1.37 -10.64
N LEU A 99 -24.11 -0.72 -10.92
CA LEU A 99 -23.66 -0.40 -12.27
C LEU A 99 -22.33 -1.09 -12.54
N ILE A 100 -22.36 -2.22 -13.25
CA ILE A 100 -21.15 -2.95 -13.66
C ILE A 100 -20.51 -2.19 -14.82
N THR A 101 -19.31 -1.66 -14.61
CA THR A 101 -18.58 -0.82 -15.57
C THR A 101 -17.45 -1.57 -16.27
N ARG A 102 -17.01 -2.72 -15.73
CA ARG A 102 -15.98 -3.59 -16.32
C ARG A 102 -16.27 -5.06 -16.00
N MET A 103 -15.97 -5.94 -16.95
CA MET A 103 -15.99 -7.39 -16.76
C MET A 103 -14.66 -7.97 -17.25
N VAL A 104 -13.99 -8.78 -16.44
CA VAL A 104 -12.84 -9.59 -16.84
C VAL A 104 -13.32 -11.02 -17.05
N ALA A 105 -12.95 -11.60 -18.20
CA ALA A 105 -13.33 -12.96 -18.58
C ALA A 105 -12.11 -13.74 -19.08
N GLY A 106 -11.93 -14.98 -18.60
CA GLY A 106 -10.96 -15.92 -19.15
C GLY A 106 -11.40 -16.45 -20.52
N MET A 107 -10.55 -16.31 -21.53
CA MET A 107 -10.87 -16.64 -22.93
C MET A 107 -9.63 -17.19 -23.65
N GLY A 108 -9.81 -17.98 -24.73
CA GLY A 108 -8.68 -18.44 -25.53
C GLY A 108 -9.04 -19.23 -26.77
N THR A 109 -8.04 -19.46 -27.63
CA THR A 109 -8.20 -20.08 -28.95
C THR A 109 -7.10 -21.10 -29.26
N THR A 110 -7.47 -22.17 -29.96
CA THR A 110 -6.54 -23.23 -30.38
C THR A 110 -5.86 -22.92 -31.73
N ALA A 111 -6.61 -22.54 -32.75
CA ALA A 111 -6.10 -21.88 -33.96
C ALA A 111 -6.28 -20.35 -33.86
N GLY A 112 -5.31 -19.59 -34.37
CA GLY A 112 -5.33 -18.14 -34.30
C GLY A 112 -6.35 -17.53 -35.26
N GLY A 113 -7.00 -16.45 -34.84
CA GLY A 113 -8.05 -15.79 -35.62
C GLY A 113 -8.88 -14.81 -34.80
N ASN A 114 -9.89 -14.24 -35.44
CA ASN A 114 -10.85 -13.36 -34.82
C ASN A 114 -12.21 -14.05 -34.67
N PHE A 115 -12.90 -13.78 -33.57
CA PHE A 115 -14.25 -14.26 -33.29
C PHE A 115 -15.00 -13.21 -32.47
N ASP A 116 -16.33 -13.24 -32.53
CA ASP A 116 -17.16 -12.40 -31.66
C ASP A 116 -17.57 -13.20 -30.44
N ALA A 117 -17.51 -12.59 -29.26
CA ALA A 117 -18.14 -13.13 -28.07
C ALA A 117 -19.31 -12.25 -27.62
N HIS A 118 -20.36 -12.92 -27.16
CA HIS A 118 -21.65 -12.36 -26.76
C HIS A 118 -21.86 -12.66 -25.28
N PHE A 119 -22.55 -11.75 -24.59
CA PHE A 119 -22.87 -11.90 -23.17
C PHE A 119 -24.29 -11.41 -22.90
N ILE A 120 -25.05 -12.17 -22.11
CA ILE A 120 -26.37 -11.80 -21.60
C ILE A 120 -26.35 -11.89 -20.08
N PHE A 121 -26.84 -10.85 -19.42
CA PHE A 121 -27.04 -10.77 -17.98
C PHE A 121 -28.52 -11.07 -17.70
N TRP A 122 -28.76 -12.16 -17.00
CA TRP A 122 -30.09 -12.62 -16.58
C TRP A 122 -30.27 -12.42 -15.06
N ASP A 123 -31.53 -12.24 -14.64
CA ASP A 123 -31.91 -12.40 -13.22
C ASP A 123 -31.82 -13.89 -12.86
N ALA A 124 -31.27 -14.23 -11.69
CA ALA A 124 -31.25 -15.63 -11.24
C ALA A 124 -32.67 -16.23 -11.06
N ALA A 125 -33.71 -15.41 -10.92
CA ALA A 125 -35.10 -15.84 -10.92
C ALA A 125 -35.60 -16.32 -12.30
N ASP A 126 -34.94 -15.90 -13.40
CA ASP A 126 -35.19 -16.38 -14.77
C ASP A 126 -34.33 -17.62 -15.12
N PHE A 127 -33.79 -18.31 -14.11
CA PHE A 127 -32.82 -19.39 -14.29
C PHE A 127 -33.07 -20.62 -13.41
N ASN A 128 -32.73 -21.82 -13.94
CA ASN A 128 -32.71 -23.08 -13.20
C ASN A 128 -31.78 -24.11 -13.88
N TYR A 129 -30.72 -24.56 -13.20
CA TYR A 129 -29.84 -25.63 -13.67
C TYR A 129 -30.56 -26.95 -14.03
N ALA A 130 -31.71 -27.25 -13.41
CA ALA A 130 -32.50 -28.43 -13.74
C ALA A 130 -33.30 -28.30 -15.05
N GLY A 131 -33.37 -27.09 -15.63
CA GLY A 131 -34.21 -26.75 -16.77
C GLY A 131 -35.43 -25.96 -16.31
N PHE A 132 -35.67 -24.79 -16.91
CA PHE A 132 -36.62 -23.82 -16.39
C PHE A 132 -38.07 -24.33 -16.35
N THR A 133 -38.46 -25.20 -17.29
CA THR A 133 -39.77 -25.87 -17.29
C THR A 133 -39.67 -27.38 -17.05
N GLY A 134 -38.51 -27.86 -16.59
CA GLY A 134 -38.21 -29.26 -16.26
C GLY A 134 -37.01 -29.85 -16.99
N ASP A 135 -36.69 -31.11 -16.69
CA ASP A 135 -35.55 -31.85 -17.26
C ASP A 135 -35.46 -31.73 -18.79
N ALA A 136 -34.24 -31.53 -19.30
CA ALA A 136 -33.90 -31.34 -20.72
C ALA A 136 -34.55 -30.12 -21.41
N THR A 137 -35.17 -29.20 -20.66
CA THR A 137 -35.56 -27.87 -21.16
C THR A 137 -34.43 -26.85 -20.96
N SER A 138 -34.51 -25.71 -21.64
CA SER A 138 -33.58 -24.59 -21.46
C SER A 138 -33.44 -24.22 -19.97
N MET A 139 -32.20 -24.15 -19.45
CA MET A 139 -31.96 -23.67 -18.09
C MET A 139 -32.38 -22.22 -17.88
N VAL A 140 -32.35 -21.42 -18.95
CA VAL A 140 -32.82 -20.02 -18.98
C VAL A 140 -34.29 -19.95 -19.38
N ASN A 141 -35.06 -19.10 -18.70
CA ASN A 141 -36.43 -18.75 -19.05
C ASN A 141 -36.51 -18.04 -20.42
N GLN A 142 -37.05 -18.70 -21.44
CA GLN A 142 -37.26 -18.07 -22.75
C GLN A 142 -38.36 -17.00 -22.78
N ALA A 143 -39.15 -16.87 -21.69
CA ALA A 143 -40.06 -15.73 -21.47
C ALA A 143 -39.50 -14.69 -20.49
N GLY A 144 -38.28 -14.91 -20.00
CA GLY A 144 -37.54 -13.98 -19.15
C GLY A 144 -37.10 -12.73 -19.91
N THR A 145 -36.76 -11.68 -19.18
CA THR A 145 -36.24 -10.43 -19.78
C THR A 145 -34.82 -10.19 -19.29
N PRO A 146 -33.81 -10.23 -20.17
CA PRO A 146 -32.44 -9.90 -19.80
C PRO A 146 -32.33 -8.55 -19.10
N ILE A 147 -31.52 -8.51 -18.04
CA ILE A 147 -31.07 -7.26 -17.39
C ILE A 147 -30.26 -6.45 -18.41
N ALA A 148 -29.40 -7.12 -19.17
CA ALA A 148 -28.70 -6.55 -20.32
C ALA A 148 -28.32 -7.61 -21.34
N VAL A 149 -28.32 -7.23 -22.62
CA VAL A 149 -27.67 -7.97 -23.71
C VAL A 149 -26.53 -7.10 -24.21
N LEU A 150 -25.30 -7.61 -24.18
CA LEU A 150 -24.16 -6.85 -24.71
C LEU A 150 -24.14 -6.91 -26.24
N PRO A 151 -23.76 -5.81 -26.92
CA PRO A 151 -23.30 -5.86 -28.30
C PRO A 151 -22.15 -6.88 -28.45
N PRO A 152 -22.00 -7.54 -29.62
CA PRO A 152 -20.89 -8.45 -29.85
C PRO A 152 -19.55 -7.74 -29.64
N ILE A 153 -18.61 -8.43 -28.98
CA ILE A 153 -17.24 -7.93 -28.77
C ILE A 153 -16.32 -8.80 -29.62
N THR A 154 -15.63 -8.20 -30.59
CA THR A 154 -14.67 -8.93 -31.43
C THR A 154 -13.33 -9.07 -30.72
N PHE A 155 -12.89 -10.31 -30.53
CA PHE A 155 -11.56 -10.65 -30.00
C PHE A 155 -10.67 -11.15 -31.14
N GLY A 156 -9.35 -11.00 -30.99
CA GLY A 156 -8.35 -11.54 -31.91
C GLY A 156 -7.18 -12.15 -31.13
N PHE A 157 -6.97 -13.45 -31.28
CA PHE A 157 -5.99 -14.21 -30.51
C PHE A 157 -5.00 -14.97 -31.42
N PRO A 158 -3.69 -15.04 -31.08
CA PRO A 158 -2.75 -15.97 -31.69
C PRO A 158 -3.11 -17.44 -31.44
N ALA A 159 -2.58 -18.35 -32.26
CA ALA A 159 -2.85 -19.79 -32.11
C ALA A 159 -2.30 -20.36 -30.79
N ASN A 160 -3.10 -21.19 -30.11
CA ASN A 160 -2.82 -21.82 -28.82
C ASN A 160 -2.53 -20.81 -27.70
N THR A 161 -3.27 -19.71 -27.66
CA THR A 161 -3.20 -18.71 -26.57
C THR A 161 -4.52 -18.60 -25.82
N GLY A 162 -4.43 -18.29 -24.54
CA GLY A 162 -5.54 -17.88 -23.70
C GLY A 162 -5.06 -16.81 -22.75
N ASP A 163 -5.95 -15.88 -22.41
CA ASP A 163 -5.66 -14.71 -21.57
C ASP A 163 -6.96 -14.29 -20.85
N PHE A 164 -6.81 -13.46 -19.82
CA PHE A 164 -7.91 -12.74 -19.22
C PHE A 164 -8.09 -11.41 -19.96
N VAL A 165 -9.30 -11.16 -20.46
CA VAL A 165 -9.59 -9.96 -21.25
C VAL A 165 -10.51 -9.03 -20.47
N SER A 166 -10.14 -7.76 -20.39
CA SER A 166 -10.93 -6.71 -19.73
C SER A 166 -11.93 -6.09 -20.72
N VAL A 167 -13.19 -6.51 -20.63
CA VAL A 167 -14.30 -5.85 -21.32
C VAL A 167 -14.69 -4.60 -20.54
N ASP A 168 -14.44 -3.42 -21.11
CA ASP A 168 -14.90 -2.14 -20.58
C ASP A 168 -16.35 -1.88 -21.03
N LEU A 169 -17.24 -1.73 -20.06
CA LEU A 169 -18.68 -1.53 -20.24
C LEU A 169 -19.07 -0.05 -20.08
N SER A 170 -18.14 0.85 -19.74
CA SER A 170 -18.40 2.27 -19.46
C SER A 170 -18.99 3.05 -20.65
N GLY A 171 -18.75 2.58 -21.88
CA GLY A 171 -19.31 3.15 -23.10
C GLY A 171 -20.79 2.84 -23.34
N LEU A 172 -21.39 1.88 -22.62
CA LEU A 172 -22.79 1.46 -22.82
C LEU A 172 -23.79 2.57 -22.42
N PRO A 173 -25.03 2.56 -22.96
CA PRO A 173 -26.07 3.50 -22.56
C PRO A 173 -26.37 3.39 -21.05
N GLY A 174 -26.11 4.47 -20.30
CA GLY A 174 -26.20 4.49 -18.84
C GLY A 174 -24.85 4.36 -18.11
N GLY A 175 -23.76 4.11 -18.83
CA GLY A 175 -22.40 4.04 -18.29
C GLY A 175 -21.97 2.66 -17.78
N GLY A 176 -22.69 1.59 -18.16
CA GLY A 176 -22.43 0.22 -17.71
C GLY A 176 -23.70 -0.65 -17.78
N VAL A 177 -23.60 -1.88 -17.27
CA VAL A 177 -24.75 -2.77 -17.07
C VAL A 177 -25.40 -2.44 -15.72
N SER A 178 -26.61 -1.89 -15.75
CA SER A 178 -27.36 -1.49 -14.55
C SER A 178 -28.21 -2.65 -14.01
N ILE A 179 -27.75 -3.31 -12.95
CA ILE A 179 -28.52 -4.32 -12.20
C ILE A 179 -29.56 -3.64 -11.30
N PRO A 180 -30.88 -3.89 -11.45
CA PRO A 180 -31.92 -3.34 -10.60
C PRO A 180 -31.76 -3.61 -9.10
N SER A 181 -32.20 -2.66 -8.27
CA SER A 181 -32.37 -2.84 -6.82
C SER A 181 -33.33 -3.99 -6.52
N GLY A 182 -32.87 -4.96 -5.73
CA GLY A 182 -33.61 -6.17 -5.39
C GLY A 182 -33.01 -7.44 -5.99
N ILE A 183 -32.23 -7.33 -7.07
CA ILE A 183 -31.45 -8.46 -7.61
C ILE A 183 -30.16 -8.61 -6.79
N THR A 184 -30.08 -9.70 -6.05
CA THR A 184 -28.92 -10.14 -5.25
C THR A 184 -28.00 -11.09 -6.02
N ASP A 185 -28.55 -11.77 -7.02
CA ASP A 185 -27.89 -12.86 -7.75
C ASP A 185 -28.23 -12.73 -9.23
N ILE A 186 -27.22 -12.83 -10.10
CA ILE A 186 -27.38 -12.79 -11.55
C ILE A 186 -26.83 -14.07 -12.17
N VAL A 187 -27.17 -14.27 -13.45
CA VAL A 187 -26.61 -15.34 -14.27
C VAL A 187 -26.04 -14.72 -15.53
N ILE A 188 -24.78 -15.01 -15.84
CA ILE A 188 -24.15 -14.57 -17.09
C ILE A 188 -24.10 -15.75 -18.05
N GLU A 189 -24.83 -15.61 -19.15
CA GLU A 189 -24.73 -16.49 -20.31
C GLU A 189 -23.77 -15.87 -21.32
N CYS A 190 -22.85 -16.66 -21.86
CA CYS A 190 -21.87 -16.19 -22.85
C CYS A 190 -21.67 -17.21 -23.98
N TRP A 191 -21.43 -16.75 -25.21
CA TRP A 191 -21.06 -17.64 -26.33
C TRP A 191 -20.17 -16.99 -27.38
N ILE A 192 -19.50 -17.81 -28.18
CA ILE A 192 -18.60 -17.41 -29.25
C ILE A 192 -19.25 -17.69 -30.61
N SER A 193 -19.25 -16.70 -31.50
CA SER A 193 -19.64 -16.82 -32.91
C SER A 193 -18.50 -16.43 -33.85
N ALA A 194 -18.67 -16.70 -35.15
CA ALA A 194 -17.88 -16.04 -36.18
C ALA A 194 -18.13 -14.52 -36.13
N VAL A 195 -17.17 -13.72 -36.61
CA VAL A 195 -17.29 -12.25 -36.62
C VAL A 195 -18.49 -11.80 -37.45
N GLY A 196 -19.34 -10.94 -36.88
CA GLY A 196 -20.63 -10.53 -37.46
C GLY A 196 -21.74 -11.58 -37.37
N GLY A 197 -21.50 -12.72 -36.72
CA GLY A 197 -22.48 -13.76 -36.46
C GLY A 197 -23.25 -13.55 -35.16
N THR A 198 -24.33 -14.31 -34.97
CA THR A 198 -25.10 -14.37 -33.72
C THR A 198 -25.24 -15.78 -33.18
N THR A 199 -25.09 -16.81 -34.01
CA THR A 199 -25.12 -18.22 -33.61
C THR A 199 -23.77 -18.69 -33.12
N GLN A 200 -23.76 -19.51 -32.07
CA GLN A 200 -22.58 -20.22 -31.57
C GLN A 200 -21.84 -20.96 -32.72
N THR A 201 -20.50 -20.93 -32.73
CA THR A 201 -19.74 -21.62 -33.77
C THR A 201 -19.72 -23.12 -33.59
N ALA A 202 -19.89 -23.85 -34.71
CA ALA A 202 -19.78 -25.30 -34.73
C ALA A 202 -18.43 -25.80 -34.17
N ALA A 203 -18.42 -27.06 -33.74
CA ALA A 203 -17.40 -27.64 -32.87
C ALA A 203 -15.93 -27.48 -33.31
N ALA A 204 -15.67 -27.38 -34.61
CA ALA A 204 -14.32 -27.32 -35.20
C ALA A 204 -13.66 -25.92 -35.22
N ASP A 205 -14.42 -24.85 -34.96
CA ASP A 205 -13.87 -23.49 -34.83
C ASP A 205 -13.07 -23.36 -33.51
N PRO A 206 -12.04 -22.49 -33.41
CA PRO A 206 -11.01 -22.65 -32.39
C PRO A 206 -11.27 -21.99 -31.03
N GLY A 207 -12.26 -21.10 -30.91
CA GLY A 207 -12.49 -20.28 -29.72
C GLY A 207 -13.13 -21.02 -28.55
N SER A 208 -12.81 -20.61 -27.32
CA SER A 208 -13.34 -21.17 -26.08
C SER A 208 -13.38 -20.17 -24.91
N PHE A 209 -14.36 -20.34 -24.02
CA PHE A 209 -14.47 -19.63 -22.75
C PHE A 209 -13.84 -20.42 -21.58
N ILE A 210 -13.34 -19.67 -20.60
CA ILE A 210 -12.78 -20.14 -19.33
C ILE A 210 -13.53 -19.38 -18.20
N PHE A 211 -14.85 -19.59 -18.15
CA PHE A 211 -15.79 -18.71 -17.44
C PHE A 211 -16.52 -19.32 -16.22
N ALA A 212 -16.55 -20.65 -16.03
CA ALA A 212 -17.33 -21.29 -14.96
C ALA A 212 -16.58 -21.32 -13.62
N THR A 213 -17.10 -20.64 -12.60
CA THR A 213 -16.37 -20.40 -11.35
C THR A 213 -16.73 -21.45 -10.27
N ASN A 214 -16.02 -21.51 -9.14
CA ASN A 214 -16.35 -22.43 -8.03
C ASN A 214 -15.81 -21.97 -6.66
N SER A 215 -16.00 -20.69 -6.34
CA SER A 215 -15.41 -20.00 -5.18
C SER A 215 -15.51 -20.75 -3.85
N ASN A 216 -16.65 -21.41 -3.62
CA ASN A 216 -16.98 -22.11 -2.37
C ASN A 216 -16.16 -23.38 -2.03
N LEU A 217 -15.28 -23.91 -2.91
CA LEU A 217 -14.71 -25.27 -2.73
C LEU A 217 -13.23 -25.40 -2.31
N LEU A 218 -12.42 -24.33 -2.35
CA LEU A 218 -10.99 -24.37 -1.93
C LEU A 218 -10.54 -23.16 -1.09
N GLY A 219 -11.47 -22.32 -0.62
CA GLY A 219 -11.11 -21.01 -0.06
C GLY A 219 -10.73 -19.99 -1.14
N ASN A 220 -11.09 -20.24 -2.40
CA ASN A 220 -11.17 -19.20 -3.44
C ASN A 220 -12.42 -18.34 -3.19
N SER A 221 -12.57 -17.78 -1.99
CA SER A 221 -13.64 -16.84 -1.68
C SER A 221 -13.63 -15.73 -2.72
N ALA A 222 -14.74 -15.53 -3.42
CA ALA A 222 -14.84 -14.37 -4.30
C ALA A 222 -14.93 -13.12 -3.42
N ILE A 223 -14.14 -12.10 -3.76
CA ILE A 223 -14.01 -10.89 -2.95
C ILE A 223 -14.61 -9.73 -3.75
N PRO A 224 -15.89 -9.39 -3.54
CA PRO A 224 -16.94 -10.07 -2.75
C PRO A 224 -17.74 -11.10 -3.58
N GLY A 225 -18.82 -11.66 -3.00
CA GLY A 225 -19.76 -12.55 -3.69
C GLY A 225 -19.45 -14.05 -3.63
N THR A 226 -20.25 -14.87 -4.31
CA THR A 226 -20.09 -16.33 -4.42
C THR A 226 -20.69 -16.89 -5.73
N THR A 227 -20.44 -18.17 -6.01
CA THR A 227 -21.09 -18.95 -7.08
C THR A 227 -21.36 -20.38 -6.59
N LEU A 228 -22.27 -21.11 -7.24
CA LEU A 228 -22.40 -22.56 -7.04
C LEU A 228 -21.27 -23.34 -7.73
N PRO A 229 -21.04 -24.62 -7.39
CA PRO A 229 -20.12 -25.48 -8.14
C PRO A 229 -20.66 -25.99 -9.48
N ASP A 230 -21.95 -25.74 -9.75
CA ASP A 230 -22.68 -26.14 -10.94
C ASP A 230 -22.52 -25.07 -12.04
N TYR A 231 -22.50 -25.46 -13.31
CA TYR A 231 -22.45 -24.52 -14.44
C TYR A 231 -23.13 -25.09 -15.69
N GLY A 232 -23.54 -24.20 -16.60
CA GLY A 232 -24.12 -24.56 -17.90
C GLY A 232 -23.06 -24.62 -19.00
N ARG A 233 -23.11 -25.67 -19.84
CA ARG A 233 -22.29 -25.80 -21.06
C ARG A 233 -23.07 -26.49 -22.16
N ASP A 234 -23.32 -25.76 -23.24
CA ASP A 234 -23.81 -26.28 -24.52
C ASP A 234 -22.73 -27.23 -25.07
N PHE A 235 -23.06 -28.51 -25.14
CA PHE A 235 -22.16 -29.60 -25.53
C PHE A 235 -22.59 -30.22 -26.86
N ASN A 236 -23.84 -30.05 -27.25
CA ASN A 236 -24.41 -30.64 -28.47
C ASN A 236 -24.40 -29.69 -29.69
N TYR A 237 -24.18 -28.37 -29.50
CA TYR A 237 -24.19 -27.32 -30.52
C TYR A 237 -25.55 -27.02 -31.17
N ASP A 238 -26.66 -27.29 -30.48
CA ASP A 238 -28.02 -26.93 -30.94
C ASP A 238 -28.44 -25.50 -30.55
N GLY A 239 -27.68 -24.84 -29.67
CA GLY A 239 -27.97 -23.49 -29.21
C GLY A 239 -28.98 -23.41 -28.05
N ILE A 240 -29.14 -24.50 -27.29
CA ILE A 240 -29.87 -24.56 -26.03
C ILE A 240 -28.88 -24.96 -24.93
N LEU A 241 -29.10 -24.48 -23.71
CA LEU A 241 -28.44 -24.99 -22.51
C LEU A 241 -29.42 -25.95 -21.83
N ALA A 242 -29.33 -27.26 -22.08
CA ALA A 242 -30.31 -28.22 -21.60
C ALA A 242 -30.09 -28.59 -20.12
N GLY A 243 -31.06 -28.24 -19.27
CA GLY A 243 -31.02 -28.52 -17.84
C GLY A 243 -31.15 -30.01 -17.50
N ALA A 244 -30.63 -30.40 -16.34
CA ALA A 244 -30.73 -31.78 -15.85
C ALA A 244 -30.91 -31.83 -14.32
N PRO A 245 -31.69 -32.78 -13.76
CA PRO A 245 -32.06 -32.77 -12.34
C PRO A 245 -30.87 -32.98 -11.39
N ALA A 246 -29.79 -33.60 -11.89
CA ALA A 246 -28.49 -33.66 -11.22
C ALA A 246 -27.40 -33.19 -12.20
N ALA A 247 -26.42 -32.43 -11.71
CA ALA A 247 -25.24 -32.08 -12.48
C ALA A 247 -24.36 -33.32 -12.71
N ALA A 248 -23.78 -33.46 -13.90
CA ALA A 248 -23.03 -34.65 -14.26
C ALA A 248 -21.71 -34.33 -15.00
N ASN A 249 -20.59 -34.78 -14.44
CA ASN A 249 -19.26 -34.63 -15.02
C ASN A 249 -18.96 -35.74 -16.07
N VAL A 250 -19.90 -35.92 -17.01
CA VAL A 250 -19.84 -36.95 -18.07
C VAL A 250 -20.27 -36.38 -19.43
N SER A 251 -19.83 -37.03 -20.51
CA SER A 251 -20.20 -36.67 -21.88
C SER A 251 -21.71 -36.75 -22.11
N GLY A 252 -22.31 -35.68 -22.66
CA GLY A 252 -23.73 -35.64 -23.02
C GLY A 252 -24.65 -34.99 -21.98
N SER A 253 -24.13 -34.51 -20.85
CA SER A 253 -24.86 -33.59 -19.96
C SER A 253 -24.33 -32.16 -20.09
N GLU A 254 -25.23 -31.19 -19.95
CA GLU A 254 -24.98 -29.76 -20.15
C GLU A 254 -25.05 -28.97 -18.85
N ARG A 255 -25.85 -29.42 -17.87
CA ARG A 255 -25.63 -29.07 -16.45
C ARG A 255 -24.44 -29.88 -15.94
N ARG A 256 -23.33 -29.18 -15.67
CA ARG A 256 -22.09 -29.76 -15.16
C ARG A 256 -21.79 -29.20 -13.77
N PHE A 257 -20.78 -29.77 -13.14
CA PHE A 257 -20.24 -29.26 -11.88
C PHE A 257 -18.73 -29.47 -11.83
N ILE A 258 -18.00 -28.58 -11.16
CA ILE A 258 -16.54 -28.65 -11.06
C ILE A 258 -16.16 -29.57 -9.90
N THR A 259 -15.91 -30.84 -10.23
CA THR A 259 -15.48 -31.86 -9.25
C THR A 259 -14.00 -31.72 -8.91
N ILE A 260 -13.68 -31.15 -7.74
CA ILE A 260 -12.30 -31.13 -7.22
C ILE A 260 -12.02 -32.47 -6.51
N ALA A 261 -11.37 -33.38 -7.23
CA ALA A 261 -11.09 -34.75 -6.76
C ALA A 261 -9.93 -34.80 -5.74
N ASN A 262 -10.16 -34.32 -4.52
CA ASN A 262 -9.21 -34.41 -3.40
C ASN A 262 -8.84 -35.89 -3.11
N GLY A 263 -7.66 -36.32 -3.59
CA GLY A 263 -7.02 -37.56 -3.15
C GLY A 263 -7.05 -38.77 -4.11
N ASN A 264 -7.25 -38.59 -5.42
CA ASN A 264 -7.04 -39.69 -6.38
C ASN A 264 -5.72 -39.57 -7.18
N PRO A 265 -4.60 -40.16 -6.71
CA PRO A 265 -3.29 -40.03 -7.35
C PRO A 265 -3.11 -40.86 -8.64
N THR A 266 -4.14 -41.55 -9.14
CA THR A 266 -4.06 -42.37 -10.37
C THR A 266 -5.01 -41.94 -11.48
N GLY A 267 -5.77 -40.86 -11.29
CA GLY A 267 -6.43 -40.15 -12.39
C GLY A 267 -5.42 -39.34 -13.23
N PRO A 268 -5.73 -39.01 -14.50
CA PRO A 268 -4.89 -38.13 -15.29
C PRO A 268 -4.80 -36.74 -14.63
N ALA A 269 -3.57 -36.39 -14.24
CA ALA A 269 -3.09 -35.14 -13.62
C ALA A 269 -4.15 -34.13 -13.14
N ASN A 270 -4.34 -34.07 -11.81
CA ASN A 270 -4.92 -32.99 -11.00
C ASN A 270 -5.19 -31.68 -11.74
N VAL A 271 -6.37 -31.55 -12.36
CA VAL A 271 -6.77 -30.29 -13.00
C VAL A 271 -7.33 -29.34 -11.93
N SER A 272 -6.45 -28.59 -11.29
CA SER A 272 -6.82 -27.36 -10.56
C SER A 272 -7.16 -26.27 -11.58
N VAL A 273 -8.26 -26.45 -12.30
CA VAL A 273 -8.80 -25.42 -13.21
C VAL A 273 -9.43 -24.33 -12.37
N ASN A 274 -8.75 -23.20 -12.31
CA ASN A 274 -9.24 -21.99 -11.69
C ASN A 274 -9.66 -21.07 -12.84
N TRP A 275 -10.96 -20.84 -12.97
CA TRP A 275 -11.58 -20.08 -14.06
C TRP A 275 -11.91 -18.70 -13.52
N GLY A 276 -11.66 -17.65 -14.31
CA GLY A 276 -11.78 -16.27 -13.86
C GLY A 276 -12.93 -15.54 -14.54
N CYS A 277 -13.96 -15.23 -13.78
CA CYS A 277 -14.87 -14.13 -14.04
C CYS A 277 -14.69 -13.10 -12.91
N ALA A 278 -14.55 -11.83 -13.27
CA ALA A 278 -14.61 -10.75 -12.30
C ALA A 278 -15.44 -9.59 -12.85
N LEU A 279 -16.33 -9.06 -12.02
CA LEU A 279 -17.20 -7.92 -12.32
C LEU A 279 -16.74 -6.75 -11.45
N TYR A 280 -16.58 -5.58 -12.05
CA TYR A 280 -16.23 -4.35 -11.35
C TYR A 280 -17.21 -3.25 -11.72
N GLY A 281 -17.48 -2.35 -10.78
CA GLY A 281 -18.55 -1.38 -10.96
C GLY A 281 -18.65 -0.36 -9.84
N SER A 282 -19.75 0.39 -9.86
CA SER A 282 -20.14 1.30 -8.78
C SER A 282 -21.57 1.00 -8.33
N PHE A 283 -21.89 1.26 -7.07
CA PHE A 283 -23.26 1.33 -6.55
C PHE A 283 -23.34 2.51 -5.58
N THR A 284 -24.54 3.08 -5.39
CA THR A 284 -24.72 4.19 -4.46
C THR A 284 -24.93 3.65 -3.05
N ALA A 285 -23.83 3.37 -2.35
CA ALA A 285 -23.91 2.93 -0.96
C ALA A 285 -24.67 3.97 -0.13
N THR A 286 -25.73 3.53 0.55
CA THR A 286 -26.50 4.40 1.44
C THR A 286 -25.73 4.55 2.76
N PRO A 287 -25.33 5.77 3.17
CA PRO A 287 -24.57 5.94 4.40
C PRO A 287 -25.32 5.46 5.65
N PRO A 288 -24.61 4.86 6.62
CA PRO A 288 -25.21 4.39 7.86
C PRO A 288 -25.75 5.57 8.69
N SER A 289 -26.70 5.27 9.59
CA SER A 289 -27.23 6.26 10.53
C SER A 289 -26.12 6.66 11.52
N ALA A 290 -25.51 7.82 11.27
CA ALA A 290 -24.32 8.30 11.96
C ALA A 290 -24.59 9.52 12.84
N THR A 291 -23.87 9.63 13.96
CA THR A 291 -23.88 10.81 14.82
C THR A 291 -23.06 11.93 14.18
N ALA A 292 -23.70 13.05 13.85
CA ALA A 292 -23.03 14.18 13.22
C ALA A 292 -22.11 14.91 14.21
N VAL A 293 -20.80 14.83 13.98
CA VAL A 293 -19.77 15.66 14.64
C VAL A 293 -19.73 17.04 14.00
N GLY A 294 -20.02 17.11 12.69
CA GLY A 294 -20.00 18.34 11.89
C GLY A 294 -18.64 18.62 11.28
N CYS A 295 -18.40 19.87 10.87
CA CYS A 295 -17.11 20.29 10.34
C CYS A 295 -16.15 20.62 11.49
N ILE A 296 -15.03 19.90 11.57
CA ILE A 296 -14.06 20.08 12.66
C ILE A 296 -13.24 21.36 12.48
N GLY A 297 -13.10 22.10 13.57
CA GLY A 297 -12.16 23.22 13.68
C GLY A 297 -10.73 22.72 13.90
N ASP A 298 -9.77 23.65 13.87
CA ASP A 298 -8.36 23.30 14.13
C ASP A 298 -8.11 23.00 15.61
N GLY A 299 -7.17 22.10 15.88
CA GLY A 299 -6.94 21.49 17.19
C GLY A 299 -7.78 20.22 17.41
N VAL A 300 -7.92 19.82 18.67
CA VAL A 300 -8.56 18.55 19.06
C VAL A 300 -10.06 18.74 19.32
N THR A 301 -10.88 17.91 18.69
CA THR A 301 -12.30 17.66 19.03
C THR A 301 -12.44 16.23 19.53
N THR A 302 -13.00 16.03 20.73
CA THR A 302 -13.19 14.68 21.33
C THR A 302 -14.67 14.33 21.38
N VAL A 303 -15.00 13.08 21.04
CA VAL A 303 -16.34 12.49 21.16
C VAL A 303 -16.24 11.18 21.94
N THR A 304 -16.89 11.09 23.09
CA THR A 304 -16.95 9.87 23.91
C THR A 304 -18.20 9.06 23.62
N GLY A 305 -18.11 7.73 23.68
CA GLY A 305 -19.26 6.84 23.48
C GLY A 305 -19.07 5.46 24.08
N THR A 306 -20.07 4.61 23.87
CA THR A 306 -20.03 3.17 24.19
C THR A 306 -20.34 2.41 22.90
N VAL A 307 -19.58 1.36 22.58
CA VAL A 307 -19.90 0.42 21.49
C VAL A 307 -20.34 -0.91 22.07
N ALA A 308 -21.36 -1.53 21.48
CA ALA A 308 -21.88 -2.82 21.93
C ALA A 308 -21.06 -3.99 21.37
N ASN A 309 -21.08 -5.15 22.04
CA ASN A 309 -20.51 -6.39 21.51
C ASN A 309 -21.09 -6.72 20.13
N ASN A 310 -20.23 -6.93 19.14
CA ASN A 310 -20.56 -7.12 17.72
C ASN A 310 -21.27 -5.90 17.05
N GLY A 311 -21.29 -4.75 17.72
CA GLY A 311 -21.86 -3.50 17.23
C GLY A 311 -20.80 -2.60 16.60
N VAL A 312 -21.26 -1.59 15.86
CA VAL A 312 -20.42 -0.54 15.27
C VAL A 312 -21.11 0.80 15.48
N SER A 313 -20.42 1.74 16.12
CA SER A 313 -20.87 3.12 16.32
C SER A 313 -20.40 3.98 15.16
N TRP A 314 -21.31 4.72 14.53
CA TRP A 314 -21.03 5.52 13.35
C TRP A 314 -21.09 7.02 13.63
N TYR A 315 -20.13 7.75 13.08
CA TYR A 315 -20.00 9.21 13.16
C TYR A 315 -19.85 9.81 11.76
N SER A 316 -20.33 11.04 11.56
CA SER A 316 -20.08 11.79 10.32
C SER A 316 -19.37 13.10 10.61
N VAL A 317 -18.27 13.33 9.90
CA VAL A 317 -17.32 14.43 10.10
C VAL A 317 -17.05 15.13 8.77
N CYS A 318 -16.75 16.42 8.82
CA CYS A 318 -16.49 17.26 7.65
C CYS A 318 -15.10 17.92 7.76
N LEU A 319 -14.31 17.80 6.69
CA LEU A 319 -13.05 18.50 6.50
C LEU A 319 -13.27 19.70 5.57
N ASN A 320 -13.05 20.92 6.07
CA ASN A 320 -13.28 22.14 5.30
C ASN A 320 -12.24 22.37 4.18
N ASN A 321 -11.01 21.89 4.38
CA ASN A 321 -9.97 21.79 3.34
C ASN A 321 -9.31 20.40 3.38
N ALA A 322 -8.32 20.17 2.51
CA ALA A 322 -7.77 18.86 2.23
C ALA A 322 -6.50 18.57 3.06
N ALA A 323 -6.52 17.52 3.88
CA ALA A 323 -5.34 17.02 4.58
C ALA A 323 -4.44 16.20 3.63
N ARG A 324 -3.75 16.88 2.70
CA ARG A 324 -2.91 16.28 1.64
C ARG A 324 -1.45 16.71 1.71
N ASP A 325 -0.61 15.86 1.13
CA ASP A 325 0.84 16.08 0.99
C ASP A 325 1.17 17.32 0.11
N ASP A 326 0.24 17.80 -0.72
CA ASP A 326 0.38 19.01 -1.57
C ASP A 326 -0.22 20.30 -1.00
N ALA A 327 -0.76 20.28 0.23
CA ALA A 327 -1.60 21.36 0.79
C ALA A 327 -0.84 22.64 1.21
N GLY A 328 0.18 23.02 0.43
CA GLY A 328 1.01 24.20 0.61
C GLY A 328 2.14 24.04 1.63
N VAL A 329 3.10 24.97 1.61
CA VAL A 329 4.29 24.98 2.49
C VAL A 329 4.00 25.10 3.99
N ALA A 330 2.73 25.35 4.36
CA ALA A 330 2.25 25.32 5.73
C ALA A 330 2.04 23.87 6.23
N GLY A 331 1.69 22.94 5.34
CA GLY A 331 1.30 21.57 5.63
C GLY A 331 -0.09 21.45 6.27
N GLN A 332 -0.91 20.52 5.78
CA GLN A 332 -2.21 20.20 6.38
C GLN A 332 -2.29 18.73 6.77
N PHE A 333 -2.87 18.46 7.95
CA PHE A 333 -3.04 17.11 8.49
C PHE A 333 -4.43 16.87 9.06
N PHE A 334 -4.77 15.59 9.20
CA PHE A 334 -5.92 15.13 9.96
C PHE A 334 -5.55 13.82 10.64
N ASP A 335 -5.67 13.78 11.96
CA ASP A 335 -5.49 12.58 12.77
C ASP A 335 -6.81 12.19 13.41
N LEU A 336 -6.99 10.88 13.55
CA LEU A 336 -8.00 10.27 14.41
C LEU A 336 -7.29 9.31 15.34
N ASP A 337 -7.64 9.32 16.61
CA ASP A 337 -7.18 8.31 17.55
C ASP A 337 -8.26 8.02 18.59
N THR A 338 -8.02 7.01 19.42
CA THR A 338 -8.91 6.62 20.50
C THR A 338 -8.30 6.84 21.89
N GLU A 339 -7.30 7.72 21.99
CA GLU A 339 -6.59 8.02 23.23
C GLU A 339 -7.53 8.43 24.37
N GLY A 340 -7.35 7.78 25.52
CA GLY A 340 -8.22 7.92 26.69
C GLY A 340 -9.44 6.99 26.70
N SER A 341 -9.55 6.02 25.77
CA SER A 341 -10.55 4.95 25.85
C SER A 341 -10.37 4.07 27.08
N LEU A 342 -11.46 3.42 27.51
CA LEU A 342 -11.46 2.45 28.61
C LEU A 342 -11.60 1.00 28.10
N SER A 343 -11.53 0.81 26.79
CA SER A 343 -11.72 -0.47 26.10
C SER A 343 -11.02 -0.41 24.74
N ASP A 344 -10.44 -1.54 24.34
CA ASP A 344 -9.82 -1.77 23.03
C ASP A 344 -10.88 -1.66 21.92
N VAL A 345 -10.63 -0.78 20.95
CA VAL A 345 -11.56 -0.41 19.87
C VAL A 345 -10.82 -0.12 18.57
N ALA A 346 -11.31 -0.68 17.47
CA ALA A 346 -10.82 -0.41 16.13
C ALA A 346 -11.62 0.71 15.45
N ILE A 347 -10.94 1.55 14.65
CA ILE A 347 -11.56 2.67 13.91
C ILE A 347 -11.37 2.50 12.40
N ALA A 348 -12.29 3.04 11.61
CA ALA A 348 -12.19 3.07 10.15
C ALA A 348 -12.79 4.33 9.53
N VAL A 349 -12.15 4.81 8.45
CA VAL A 349 -12.54 6.01 7.70
C VAL A 349 -13.13 5.63 6.34
N PHE A 350 -14.27 6.22 6.00
CA PHE A 350 -15.00 6.03 4.75
C PHE A 350 -15.35 7.36 4.08
N LYS A 351 -15.39 7.40 2.75
CA LYS A 351 -15.97 8.51 1.97
C LYS A 351 -17.50 8.53 2.10
N ALA A 352 -18.12 9.64 1.74
CA ALA A 352 -19.58 9.77 1.67
C ALA A 352 -20.27 8.88 0.62
N ASP A 353 -19.53 8.26 -0.31
CA ASP A 353 -20.02 7.28 -1.28
C ASP A 353 -19.86 5.80 -0.83
N GLY A 354 -19.32 5.57 0.37
CA GLY A 354 -19.08 4.24 0.93
C GLY A 354 -17.69 3.67 0.67
N THR A 355 -16.83 4.33 -0.11
CA THR A 355 -15.45 3.89 -0.34
C THR A 355 -14.68 3.85 0.98
N PHE A 356 -14.11 2.70 1.31
CA PHE A 356 -13.20 2.51 2.43
C PHE A 356 -11.83 3.14 2.13
N ILE A 357 -11.19 3.68 3.17
CA ILE A 357 -9.92 4.42 3.04
C ILE A 357 -8.82 3.75 3.88
N ALA A 358 -9.06 3.60 5.17
CA ALA A 358 -8.14 3.01 6.14
C ALA A 358 -8.88 2.57 7.40
N SER A 359 -8.31 1.61 8.11
CA SER A 359 -8.67 1.21 9.46
C SER A 359 -7.42 0.96 10.30
N ASP A 360 -7.56 1.04 11.61
CA ASP A 360 -6.52 0.71 12.59
C ASP A 360 -7.14 0.18 13.89
N GLN A 361 -6.35 -0.52 14.71
CA GLN A 361 -6.73 -1.02 16.03
C GLN A 361 -5.68 -0.69 17.12
N ASP A 362 -4.38 -0.75 16.80
CA ASP A 362 -3.30 -0.75 17.79
C ASP A 362 -2.12 0.21 17.46
N SER A 363 -2.29 1.20 16.57
CA SER A 363 -1.22 2.17 16.26
C SER A 363 -1.06 3.30 17.29
N GLY A 364 -1.98 3.44 18.25
CA GLY A 364 -1.92 4.39 19.38
C GLY A 364 -1.30 3.77 20.63
N SER A 365 -1.47 4.41 21.78
CA SER A 365 -0.89 3.96 23.05
C SER A 365 -1.58 2.70 23.60
N GLY A 366 -0.80 1.72 24.08
CA GLY A 366 -1.29 0.46 24.63
C GLY A 366 -2.05 -0.45 23.66
N SER A 367 -3.35 -0.16 23.47
CA SER A 367 -4.29 -0.84 22.57
C SER A 367 -5.39 0.13 22.12
N ASN A 368 -4.98 1.36 21.80
CA ASN A 368 -5.82 2.39 21.19
C ASN A 368 -5.52 2.43 19.69
N ALA A 369 -6.54 2.56 18.86
CA ALA A 369 -6.37 2.79 17.43
C ALA A 369 -5.91 4.22 17.12
N GLN A 370 -5.09 4.38 16.08
CA GLN A 370 -4.60 5.66 15.54
C GLN A 370 -4.50 5.63 14.01
N LEU A 371 -5.08 6.66 13.36
CA LEU A 371 -4.96 6.93 11.94
C LEU A 371 -4.46 8.37 11.72
N SER A 372 -3.47 8.55 10.84
CA SER A 372 -2.85 9.83 10.57
C SER A 372 -2.77 10.11 9.08
N PHE A 373 -3.24 11.28 8.64
CA PHE A 373 -3.32 11.71 7.24
C PHE A 373 -2.65 13.06 7.00
N GLY A 374 -2.14 13.27 5.77
CA GLY A 374 -1.48 14.51 5.35
C GLY A 374 -0.01 14.56 5.74
N ILE A 375 0.51 15.73 6.10
CA ILE A 375 1.95 15.99 6.30
C ILE A 375 2.30 16.51 7.71
N GLY A 376 3.51 16.19 8.18
CA GLY A 376 4.21 16.92 9.23
C GLY A 376 4.24 16.24 10.60
N ARG A 377 5.08 15.21 10.71
CA ARG A 377 5.24 14.32 11.87
C ARG A 377 5.12 14.99 13.24
N ARG A 378 4.18 14.50 14.05
CA ARG A 378 3.93 14.92 15.45
C ARG A 378 4.39 13.83 16.42
N ALA A 379 4.52 14.18 17.71
CA ALA A 379 4.92 13.21 18.74
C ALA A 379 3.86 12.12 18.92
N ALA A 380 4.30 10.90 19.25
CA ALA A 380 3.42 9.83 19.69
C ALA A 380 2.79 10.12 21.06
N VAL A 381 1.67 9.46 21.37
CA VAL A 381 1.15 9.36 22.73
C VAL A 381 1.65 8.05 23.34
N GLY A 382 2.22 8.12 24.55
CA GLY A 382 2.69 6.94 25.28
C GLY A 382 3.74 6.12 24.53
N ASP A 383 3.41 4.86 24.28
CA ASP A 383 4.16 3.86 23.52
C ASP A 383 3.63 3.65 22.08
N GLY A 384 2.64 4.44 21.66
CA GLY A 384 2.07 4.38 20.31
C GLY A 384 3.00 4.91 19.22
N ALA A 385 2.53 4.85 17.97
CA ALA A 385 3.26 5.37 16.83
C ALA A 385 3.16 6.91 16.71
N GLN A 386 4.10 7.52 15.99
CA GLN A 386 4.03 8.95 15.67
C GLN A 386 2.95 9.22 14.62
N TYR A 387 2.17 10.31 14.80
CA TYR A 387 1.28 10.82 13.76
C TYR A 387 2.10 11.44 12.63
N ASP A 388 2.48 10.62 11.66
CA ASP A 388 3.39 10.92 10.55
C ASP A 388 2.67 11.01 9.19
N GLY A 389 1.34 10.93 9.18
CA GLY A 389 0.54 11.02 7.98
C GLY A 389 0.45 9.72 7.17
N ARG A 390 0.94 8.57 7.69
CA ARG A 390 1.01 7.25 7.00
C ARG A 390 -0.23 6.83 6.21
N ASN A 391 -1.44 7.15 6.66
CA ASN A 391 -2.69 6.75 6.02
C ASN A 391 -3.06 7.73 4.89
N TYR A 392 -3.69 7.22 3.83
CA TYR A 392 -4.12 8.01 2.68
C TYR A 392 -5.21 7.30 1.88
N ASP A 393 -5.97 8.09 1.10
CA ASP A 393 -6.96 7.59 0.15
C ASP A 393 -6.31 6.94 -1.07
N LYS A 394 -6.05 5.63 -0.97
CA LYS A 394 -5.54 4.78 -2.06
C LYS A 394 -6.48 4.73 -3.27
N ASN A 395 -7.77 5.01 -3.07
CA ASN A 395 -8.84 4.88 -4.06
C ASN A 395 -9.19 6.21 -4.75
N ASN A 396 -8.35 7.24 -4.65
CA ASN A 396 -8.67 8.60 -5.08
C ASN A 396 -8.46 8.87 -6.58
N GLY A 397 -7.69 8.03 -7.29
CA GLY A 397 -7.19 8.29 -8.66
C GLY A 397 -6.16 9.44 -8.76
N SER A 398 -6.19 10.38 -7.81
CA SER A 398 -5.23 11.46 -7.65
C SER A 398 -3.83 10.92 -7.31
N PRO A 399 -2.74 11.44 -7.94
CA PRO A 399 -1.37 11.06 -7.62
C PRO A 399 -0.84 11.72 -6.32
N ILE A 400 -1.73 12.27 -5.48
CA ILE A 400 -1.40 13.05 -4.29
C ILE A 400 -2.04 12.40 -3.05
N PRO A 401 -1.24 11.94 -2.08
CA PRO A 401 -1.76 11.32 -0.86
C PRO A 401 -2.50 12.26 0.09
N GLY A 402 -3.17 11.63 1.06
CA GLY A 402 -3.92 12.27 2.14
C GLY A 402 -5.44 12.12 1.95
N LEU A 403 -6.20 13.11 2.40
CA LEU A 403 -7.65 13.22 2.23
C LEU A 403 -8.03 14.54 1.56
N ASN A 404 -9.04 14.50 0.69
CA ASN A 404 -9.66 15.70 0.12
C ASN A 404 -10.52 16.45 1.17
N ALA A 405 -10.94 17.67 0.84
CA ALA A 405 -12.02 18.34 1.56
C ALA A 405 -13.35 17.60 1.29
N GLY A 406 -14.21 17.44 2.31
CA GLY A 406 -15.47 16.72 2.14
C GLY A 406 -16.05 16.12 3.42
N THR A 407 -17.11 15.33 3.26
CA THR A 407 -17.73 14.56 4.34
C THR A 407 -17.17 13.14 4.37
N TYR A 408 -16.74 12.72 5.56
CA TYR A 408 -16.26 11.38 5.85
C TYR A 408 -17.14 10.74 6.93
N TYR A 409 -17.24 9.41 6.90
CA TYR A 409 -17.92 8.62 7.91
C TYR A 409 -16.88 7.80 8.67
N ILE A 410 -16.95 7.83 9.99
CA ILE A 410 -16.06 7.08 10.87
C ILE A 410 -16.85 5.96 11.52
N ALA A 411 -16.36 4.74 11.41
CA ALA A 411 -16.81 3.62 12.21
C ALA A 411 -15.90 3.48 13.43
N VAL A 412 -16.50 3.20 14.59
CA VAL A 412 -15.82 2.71 15.79
C VAL A 412 -16.44 1.37 16.14
N GLY A 413 -15.64 0.31 16.12
CA GLY A 413 -16.02 -1.04 16.55
C GLY A 413 -15.17 -1.49 17.74
N PRO A 414 -15.53 -2.60 18.40
CA PRO A 414 -14.64 -3.32 19.31
C PRO A 414 -13.27 -3.68 18.70
N ALA A 415 -12.33 -4.10 19.54
CA ALA A 415 -11.23 -4.99 19.15
C ALA A 415 -11.69 -6.09 18.17
N ASP A 416 -10.85 -6.49 17.20
CA ASP A 416 -11.12 -7.48 16.15
C ASP A 416 -12.25 -7.10 15.14
N SER A 417 -12.65 -5.83 15.05
CA SER A 417 -13.66 -5.42 14.05
C SER A 417 -13.10 -5.39 12.63
N SER A 418 -13.89 -5.86 11.65
CA SER A 418 -13.52 -5.82 10.23
C SER A 418 -14.31 -4.77 9.45
N PHE A 419 -13.65 -4.17 8.46
CA PHE A 419 -14.15 -3.02 7.69
C PHE A 419 -13.87 -3.21 6.19
N GLY A 420 -14.71 -2.64 5.33
CA GLY A 420 -14.54 -2.69 3.88
C GLY A 420 -15.59 -1.87 3.12
N ASP A 421 -15.44 -1.75 1.80
CA ASP A 421 -16.26 -0.87 0.95
C ASP A 421 -17.78 -0.99 1.17
N GLY A 422 -18.49 0.08 0.80
CA GLY A 422 -19.94 0.15 0.93
C GLY A 422 -20.46 0.40 2.34
N PHE A 423 -19.60 0.95 3.23
CA PHE A 423 -19.82 0.99 4.67
C PHE A 423 -19.96 -0.39 5.32
N THR A 424 -19.29 -1.42 4.77
CA THR A 424 -19.25 -2.74 5.40
C THR A 424 -18.44 -2.64 6.69
N ALA A 425 -19.06 -2.98 7.81
CA ALA A 425 -18.40 -3.07 9.10
C ALA A 425 -19.03 -4.19 9.94
N VAL A 426 -18.20 -5.07 10.50
CA VAL A 426 -18.60 -6.13 11.43
C VAL A 426 -17.87 -5.88 12.74
N GLY A 427 -18.62 -5.57 13.80
CA GLY A 427 -18.03 -5.35 15.12
C GLY A 427 -17.45 -6.64 15.71
N GLY A 428 -16.32 -6.54 16.39
CA GLY A 428 -15.72 -7.65 17.12
C GLY A 428 -16.43 -7.98 18.45
N PRO A 429 -15.92 -8.94 19.22
CA PRO A 429 -16.72 -9.65 20.23
C PRO A 429 -16.98 -8.89 21.55
N THR A 430 -16.16 -7.89 21.90
CA THR A 430 -16.12 -7.29 23.24
C THR A 430 -16.24 -5.77 23.18
N GLY A 431 -17.46 -5.24 23.28
CA GLY A 431 -17.69 -3.79 23.31
C GLY A 431 -17.41 -3.14 24.67
N GLY A 432 -17.30 -1.82 24.68
CA GLY A 432 -17.01 -1.02 25.87
C GLY A 432 -17.02 0.49 25.61
N ASP A 433 -16.49 1.26 26.57
CA ASP A 433 -16.47 2.73 26.56
C ASP A 433 -15.20 3.27 25.88
N PHE A 434 -15.38 4.19 24.94
CA PHE A 434 -14.31 4.77 24.13
C PHE A 434 -14.30 6.30 24.12
N SER A 435 -13.12 6.84 23.85
CA SER A 435 -12.87 8.20 23.38
C SER A 435 -12.55 8.13 21.88
N LEU A 436 -13.04 9.07 21.09
CA LEU A 436 -12.64 9.26 19.69
C LEU A 436 -12.20 10.71 19.52
N ASN A 437 -10.91 10.91 19.29
CA ASN A 437 -10.30 12.22 19.09
C ASN A 437 -10.14 12.50 17.60
N PHE A 438 -10.37 13.75 17.22
CA PHE A 438 -10.16 14.29 15.88
C PHE A 438 -9.21 15.48 16.02
N ASN A 439 -8.02 15.44 15.41
CA ASN A 439 -7.04 16.53 15.47
C ASN A 439 -6.69 17.01 14.06
N THR A 440 -6.67 18.33 13.82
CA THR A 440 -6.41 18.86 12.48
C THR A 440 -5.90 20.30 12.49
N ASN A 441 -5.34 20.73 11.35
CA ASN A 441 -5.12 22.14 11.02
C ASN A 441 -5.68 22.54 9.63
N VAL A 442 -6.62 21.77 9.06
CA VAL A 442 -7.14 22.06 7.69
C VAL A 442 -7.80 23.43 7.56
N ASN A 443 -8.22 24.09 8.64
CA ASN A 443 -8.83 25.42 8.58
C ASN A 443 -7.82 26.58 8.53
N GLY A 444 -6.51 26.28 8.61
CA GLY A 444 -5.42 27.24 8.37
C GLY A 444 -4.53 27.54 9.58
N ALA A 445 -4.71 26.86 10.71
CA ALA A 445 -3.78 26.95 11.83
C ALA A 445 -2.35 26.52 11.43
N ALA A 446 -1.36 27.21 11.99
CA ALA A 446 0.04 26.91 11.74
C ALA A 446 0.42 25.51 12.27
N LEU A 447 0.96 24.68 11.39
CA LEU A 447 1.46 23.35 11.74
C LEU A 447 2.64 23.48 12.71
N ALA A 448 2.47 22.98 13.94
CA ALA A 448 3.52 22.92 14.98
C ALA A 448 4.80 22.23 14.44
N PRO A 449 6.00 22.55 14.92
CA PRO A 449 7.27 22.01 14.39
C PRO A 449 7.28 20.47 14.26
N SER A 450 7.95 19.96 13.22
CA SER A 450 8.05 18.51 13.02
C SER A 450 8.87 17.88 14.13
N VAL A 451 8.37 16.78 14.69
CA VAL A 451 9.18 15.90 15.53
C VAL A 451 10.07 15.05 14.64
N ALA A 452 11.28 14.75 15.11
CA ALA A 452 12.19 13.80 14.46
C ALA A 452 11.54 12.40 14.34
N PRO A 453 11.95 11.56 13.37
CA PRO A 453 11.51 10.18 13.32
C PRO A 453 11.89 9.42 14.58
N LEU A 454 11.04 8.50 15.03
CA LEU A 454 11.54 7.34 15.79
C LEU A 454 12.37 6.49 14.84
N THR A 455 13.63 6.26 15.17
CA THR A 455 14.57 5.48 14.36
C THR A 455 14.66 4.04 14.86
N ILE A 456 14.70 3.09 13.93
CA ILE A 456 14.87 1.65 14.24
C ILE A 456 16.31 1.34 14.64
N GLN A 457 17.26 2.05 14.02
CA GLN A 457 18.66 2.02 14.38
C GLN A 457 19.23 3.43 14.32
N ASP A 458 19.86 3.85 15.41
CA ASP A 458 20.85 4.91 15.35
C ASP A 458 22.21 4.29 14.99
N LEU A 459 22.83 4.78 13.94
CA LEU A 459 24.17 4.37 13.50
C LEU A 459 25.25 5.13 14.28
N GLY A 460 24.87 6.19 15.00
CA GLY A 460 25.79 7.05 15.72
C GLY A 460 26.72 7.79 14.77
N GLU A 461 27.95 8.02 15.24
CA GLU A 461 28.98 8.74 14.49
C GLU A 461 29.59 7.87 13.38
N ILE A 462 29.62 8.39 12.14
CA ILE A 462 30.06 7.64 10.97
C ILE A 462 31.57 7.86 10.74
N VAL A 463 32.35 6.79 10.90
CA VAL A 463 33.79 6.70 10.58
C VAL A 463 34.09 5.39 9.84
N ILE A 464 35.20 5.28 9.10
CA ILE A 464 35.63 4.02 8.44
C ILE A 464 35.62 2.86 9.47
N PRO A 465 35.00 1.70 9.17
CA PRO A 465 34.57 1.20 7.86
C PRO A 465 33.25 1.76 7.33
N GLY A 466 32.53 2.57 8.10
CA GLY A 466 31.25 3.16 7.76
C GLY A 466 30.07 2.55 8.50
N GLY A 467 28.89 3.16 8.34
CA GLY A 467 27.64 2.64 8.87
C GLY A 467 27.12 1.49 8.01
N GLN A 468 26.67 0.40 8.63
CA GLN A 468 26.06 -0.73 7.91
C GLN A 468 24.76 -1.16 8.59
N ILE A 469 23.70 -1.29 7.79
CA ILE A 469 22.43 -1.89 8.15
C ILE A 469 22.38 -3.27 7.51
N ALA A 470 22.33 -4.31 8.34
CA ALA A 470 22.23 -5.69 7.86
C ALA A 470 20.87 -5.93 7.18
N PRO A 471 20.79 -6.79 6.14
CA PRO A 471 19.55 -7.08 5.42
C PRO A 471 18.36 -7.39 6.33
N ALA A 472 17.38 -6.49 6.37
CA ALA A 472 16.23 -6.51 7.28
C ALA A 472 14.91 -6.38 6.51
N GLY A 473 13.89 -7.15 6.91
CA GLY A 473 12.59 -7.11 6.25
C GLY A 473 11.81 -5.83 6.58
N MET A 474 11.27 -5.15 5.57
CA MET A 474 10.31 -4.05 5.77
C MET A 474 8.86 -4.52 5.59
N ASP A 475 7.96 -3.93 6.36
CA ASP A 475 6.51 -4.18 6.34
C ASP A 475 5.76 -3.46 5.18
N PRO A 476 4.51 -3.88 4.87
CA PRO A 476 3.70 -3.24 3.83
C PRO A 476 3.46 -1.75 4.13
N TYR A 477 3.69 -0.89 3.15
CA TYR A 477 3.60 0.57 3.28
C TYR A 477 4.51 1.20 4.36
N ALA A 478 5.50 0.48 4.89
CA ALA A 478 6.44 1.02 5.87
C ALA A 478 7.40 2.04 5.25
N VAL A 479 7.87 2.98 6.08
CA VAL A 479 9.03 3.82 5.80
C VAL A 479 9.95 3.68 7.00
N GLU A 480 11.04 2.96 6.86
CA GLU A 480 11.98 2.78 7.96
C GLU A 480 12.86 4.02 8.12
N TRP A 481 13.19 4.33 9.37
CA TRP A 481 13.99 5.51 9.71
C TRP A 481 15.25 5.13 10.46
N PHE A 482 16.35 5.75 10.06
CA PHE A 482 17.67 5.57 10.64
C PHE A 482 18.28 6.94 10.91
N SER A 483 19.05 7.08 11.99
CA SER A 483 19.83 8.30 12.28
C SER A 483 21.32 8.01 12.18
N PHE A 484 22.09 9.06 11.91
CA PHE A 484 23.55 9.05 11.99
C PHE A 484 24.09 10.46 12.19
N GLN A 485 25.35 10.57 12.60
CA GLN A 485 26.08 11.82 12.69
C GLN A 485 27.19 11.87 11.64
N VAL A 486 27.41 13.06 11.09
CA VAL A 486 28.51 13.40 10.20
C VAL A 486 29.41 14.38 10.97
N CYS A 487 30.60 13.96 11.35
CA CYS A 487 31.55 14.82 12.07
C CYS A 487 32.38 15.74 11.17
N GLN A 488 32.86 15.24 10.03
CA GLN A 488 33.68 15.99 9.07
C GLN A 488 32.77 16.71 8.08
N ASP A 489 33.05 17.99 7.76
CA ASP A 489 32.32 18.67 6.70
C ASP A 489 32.70 18.07 5.33
N VAL A 490 31.68 17.57 4.63
CA VAL A 490 31.75 17.00 3.27
C VAL A 490 31.56 18.10 2.21
N SER A 491 31.66 19.37 2.60
CA SER A 491 31.93 20.50 1.71
C SER A 491 33.41 20.63 1.33
N ASP A 492 34.32 20.06 2.14
CA ASP A 492 35.72 19.88 1.74
C ASP A 492 35.80 18.85 0.59
N PRO A 493 36.36 19.22 -0.57
CA PRO A 493 36.44 18.32 -1.74
C PRO A 493 37.44 17.17 -1.60
N SER A 494 38.18 17.08 -0.48
CA SER A 494 38.97 15.91 -0.09
C SER A 494 38.16 14.88 0.70
N ASN A 495 37.04 15.28 1.31
CA ASN A 495 36.12 14.40 2.01
C ASN A 495 35.04 13.84 1.07
N PHE A 496 34.50 12.67 1.41
CA PHE A 496 33.27 12.15 0.79
C PHE A 496 32.42 11.36 1.77
N LEU A 497 31.12 11.29 1.47
CA LEU A 497 30.18 10.39 2.10
C LEU A 497 29.29 9.76 1.01
N ASP A 498 29.35 8.44 0.90
CA ASP A 498 28.59 7.67 -0.08
C ASP A 498 27.57 6.76 0.63
N LEU A 499 26.28 6.87 0.29
CA LEU A 499 25.20 6.01 0.80
C LEU A 499 24.74 5.09 -0.33
N SER A 500 24.49 3.82 -0.05
CA SER A 500 24.10 2.85 -1.09
C SER A 500 23.23 1.74 -0.51
N THR A 501 22.14 1.37 -1.20
CA THR A 501 21.27 0.24 -0.83
C THR A 501 21.69 -1.10 -1.43
N GLU A 502 22.95 -1.20 -1.85
CA GLU A 502 23.51 -2.43 -2.42
C GLU A 502 23.47 -3.60 -1.44
N GLY A 503 23.17 -4.79 -1.97
CA GLY A 503 22.88 -5.99 -1.16
C GLY A 503 21.44 -6.10 -0.66
N THR A 504 20.56 -5.17 -1.00
CA THR A 504 19.10 -5.40 -0.91
C THR A 504 18.66 -6.48 -1.90
N ASP A 505 17.60 -7.24 -1.57
CA ASP A 505 16.89 -8.09 -2.54
C ASP A 505 15.56 -7.47 -3.03
N ALA A 506 15.25 -6.25 -2.56
CA ALA A 506 14.10 -5.49 -2.99
C ALA A 506 14.23 -5.09 -4.48
N PRO A 507 13.13 -5.16 -5.26
CA PRO A 507 13.22 -4.98 -6.70
C PRO A 507 13.36 -3.51 -7.14
N ASP A 508 12.95 -2.53 -6.34
CA ASP A 508 13.04 -1.09 -6.62
C ASP A 508 12.92 -0.34 -5.27
N MET A 509 13.80 0.64 -5.04
CA MET A 509 14.05 1.25 -3.72
C MET A 509 14.03 2.78 -3.80
N ILE A 510 13.80 3.42 -2.65
CA ILE A 510 14.01 4.86 -2.48
C ILE A 510 14.63 5.15 -1.11
N ILE A 511 15.64 6.03 -1.11
CA ILE A 511 16.18 6.64 0.11
C ILE A 511 16.04 8.17 0.06
N MET A 512 15.70 8.77 1.20
CA MET A 512 15.64 10.21 1.39
C MET A 512 16.48 10.62 2.59
N LEU A 513 17.44 11.54 2.38
CA LEU A 513 18.27 12.10 3.42
C LEU A 513 17.66 13.41 3.94
N PHE A 514 17.53 13.56 5.26
CA PHE A 514 17.04 14.74 5.95
C PHE A 514 18.06 15.22 6.98
N ASN A 515 18.18 16.53 7.18
CA ASN A 515 18.95 17.09 8.30
C ASN A 515 18.13 17.12 9.60
N ALA A 516 18.79 17.39 10.74
CA ALA A 516 18.15 17.47 12.07
C ALA A 516 16.93 18.41 12.15
N ALA A 517 16.87 19.46 11.32
CA ALA A 517 15.72 20.37 11.25
C ALA A 517 14.53 19.81 10.45
N GLY A 518 14.63 18.60 9.87
CA GLY A 518 13.60 17.99 9.05
C GLY A 518 13.60 18.45 7.59
N ASN A 519 14.64 19.11 7.10
CA ASN A 519 14.73 19.47 5.68
C ASN A 519 15.34 18.32 4.88
N ARG A 520 14.64 17.85 3.85
CA ARG A 520 15.19 16.91 2.86
C ARG A 520 16.38 17.56 2.16
N VAL A 521 17.53 16.91 2.26
CA VAL A 521 18.81 17.29 1.65
C VAL A 521 18.92 16.71 0.24
N ALA A 522 18.71 15.40 0.13
CA ALA A 522 18.76 14.66 -1.13
C ALA A 522 17.79 13.47 -1.09
N PHE A 523 17.57 12.87 -2.26
CA PHE A 523 16.90 11.59 -2.42
C PHE A 523 17.40 10.91 -3.68
N ASP A 524 17.29 9.59 -3.75
CA ASP A 524 17.58 8.82 -4.96
C ASP A 524 16.65 7.59 -5.04
N VAL A 525 16.45 7.09 -6.26
CA VAL A 525 15.63 5.90 -6.55
C VAL A 525 16.39 4.85 -7.38
N ASP A 526 17.16 5.28 -8.39
CA ASP A 526 17.68 4.40 -9.44
C ASP A 526 19.16 4.67 -9.83
N SER A 527 19.96 5.34 -9.00
CA SER A 527 21.37 5.63 -9.30
C SER A 527 22.34 4.47 -9.00
N GLY A 528 21.93 3.44 -8.26
CA GLY A 528 22.75 2.26 -7.90
C GLY A 528 22.76 1.18 -9.00
N SER A 529 23.26 -0.03 -8.74
CA SER A 529 23.18 -1.10 -9.75
C SER A 529 21.75 -1.60 -9.95
N GLY A 530 21.41 -1.92 -11.20
CA GLY A 530 20.08 -2.31 -11.63
C GLY A 530 19.01 -1.22 -11.44
N ILE A 531 18.43 -1.19 -10.23
CA ILE A 531 17.34 -0.32 -9.76
C ILE A 531 17.41 -0.17 -8.22
N THR A 532 18.64 -0.15 -7.69
CA THR A 532 18.93 0.20 -6.29
C THR A 532 19.24 1.69 -6.16
N SER A 533 19.18 2.23 -4.94
CA SER A 533 19.41 3.66 -4.70
C SER A 533 20.81 3.95 -4.16
N GLN A 534 21.39 5.09 -4.53
CA GLN A 534 22.62 5.60 -3.93
C GLN A 534 22.68 7.15 -3.88
N LEU A 535 23.40 7.68 -2.90
CA LEU A 535 23.73 9.10 -2.78
C LEU A 535 25.25 9.26 -2.62
N SER A 536 25.79 10.38 -3.10
CA SER A 536 27.22 10.69 -3.03
C SER A 536 27.44 12.17 -2.77
N PHE A 537 28.24 12.50 -1.76
CA PHE A 537 28.55 13.87 -1.35
C PHE A 537 30.07 14.15 -1.37
N GLY A 538 30.43 15.42 -1.57
CA GLY A 538 31.81 15.92 -1.47
C GLY A 538 32.67 15.67 -2.71
N GLN A 539 33.76 14.91 -2.54
CA GLN A 539 34.81 14.71 -3.54
C GLN A 539 34.24 14.29 -4.91
N THR A 540 34.47 15.16 -5.90
CA THR A 540 34.06 14.97 -7.30
C THR A 540 35.18 14.39 -8.18
N SER A 541 36.42 14.30 -7.68
CA SER A 541 37.57 13.81 -8.44
C SER A 541 38.67 13.24 -7.53
N PRO A 542 39.24 12.06 -7.85
CA PRO A 542 38.80 11.14 -8.90
C PRO A 542 37.43 10.53 -8.58
N ALA A 543 36.66 10.18 -9.62
CA ALA A 543 35.42 9.43 -9.48
C ALA A 543 35.67 8.09 -8.75
N ARG A 544 34.87 7.80 -7.72
CA ARG A 544 34.94 6.52 -6.99
C ARG A 544 34.10 5.46 -7.72
N PRO A 545 34.52 4.19 -7.80
CA PRO A 545 33.89 3.21 -8.68
C PRO A 545 32.42 2.93 -8.34
N ALA A 546 31.59 2.84 -9.37
CA ALA A 546 30.21 2.39 -9.26
C ALA A 546 30.12 0.93 -8.77
N PHE A 547 28.99 0.57 -8.15
CA PHE A 547 28.57 -0.82 -8.06
C PHE A 547 27.87 -1.25 -9.35
N GLY A 548 28.17 -2.45 -9.83
CA GLY A 548 27.52 -3.06 -11.00
C GLY A 548 27.51 -2.19 -12.26
N ASP A 549 26.32 -1.77 -12.67
CA ASP A 549 26.01 -0.90 -13.81
C ASP A 549 25.45 0.48 -13.39
N GLY A 550 25.50 0.80 -12.10
CA GLY A 550 25.05 2.09 -11.54
C GLY A 550 25.98 3.26 -11.87
N LEU A 551 25.66 4.43 -11.29
CA LEU A 551 26.48 5.63 -11.44
C LEU A 551 27.77 5.54 -10.62
N PRO A 552 28.90 6.13 -11.07
CA PRO A 552 30.04 6.37 -10.20
C PRO A 552 29.68 7.30 -9.03
N PHE A 553 30.45 7.20 -7.95
CA PHE A 553 30.32 8.11 -6.81
C PHE A 553 31.22 9.33 -7.05
N GLU A 554 30.60 10.44 -7.47
CA GLU A 554 31.24 11.68 -7.94
C GLU A 554 30.78 12.91 -7.15
N GLY A 555 30.24 12.73 -5.94
CA GLY A 555 29.71 13.85 -5.14
C GLY A 555 28.45 14.48 -5.74
N GLN A 556 27.72 13.76 -6.59
CA GLN A 556 26.63 14.29 -7.41
C GLN A 556 25.44 14.89 -6.64
N ASN A 557 25.32 14.61 -5.33
CA ASN A 557 24.30 15.20 -4.47
C ASN A 557 24.78 16.47 -3.72
N GLY A 558 26.02 16.92 -3.97
CA GLY A 558 26.57 18.19 -3.48
C GLY A 558 27.43 18.04 -2.22
N SER A 559 27.52 19.11 -1.44
CA SER A 559 28.16 19.10 -0.12
C SER A 559 27.20 18.64 0.97
N LEU A 560 27.75 18.09 2.06
CA LEU A 560 27.01 17.71 3.26
C LEU A 560 27.76 18.24 4.49
N PRO A 561 27.24 19.29 5.17
CA PRO A 561 27.80 19.79 6.42
C PRO A 561 27.91 18.71 7.51
N SER A 562 28.68 19.00 8.56
CA SER A 562 28.64 18.21 9.78
C SER A 562 27.31 18.42 10.54
N GLY A 563 26.91 17.41 11.31
CA GLY A 563 25.67 17.39 12.11
C GLY A 563 24.91 16.07 12.06
N THR A 564 23.73 16.04 12.68
CA THR A 564 22.85 14.86 12.71
C THR A 564 21.96 14.79 11.46
N TYR A 565 21.88 13.61 10.87
CA TYR A 565 21.09 13.30 9.69
C TYR A 565 20.18 12.09 9.92
N TYR A 566 19.10 12.04 9.15
CA TYR A 566 18.11 10.98 9.17
C TYR A 566 17.88 10.45 7.75
N ILE A 567 17.80 9.14 7.61
CA ILE A 567 17.44 8.46 6.37
C ILE A 567 16.04 7.90 6.53
N GLY A 568 15.13 8.27 5.63
CA GLY A 568 13.92 7.50 5.38
C GLY A 568 14.18 6.53 4.22
N ALA A 569 13.84 5.26 4.39
CA ALA A 569 13.92 4.22 3.35
C ALA A 569 12.54 3.64 3.06
N SER A 570 12.26 3.28 1.80
CA SER A 570 11.03 2.62 1.37
C SER A 570 11.27 1.83 0.09
N TYR A 571 10.47 0.81 -0.16
CA TYR A 571 10.27 0.34 -1.53
C TYR A 571 9.73 1.49 -2.39
N ASN A 572 10.22 1.61 -3.63
CA ASN A 572 9.60 2.39 -4.69
C ASN A 572 9.00 1.39 -5.69
N PHE A 573 7.89 1.70 -6.34
CA PHE A 573 7.38 0.89 -7.45
C PHE A 573 6.46 1.72 -8.35
N ALA A 574 6.61 1.58 -9.66
CA ALA A 574 5.75 2.17 -10.69
C ALA A 574 5.68 3.72 -10.75
N GLY A 575 6.65 4.44 -10.18
CA GLY A 575 6.86 5.88 -10.46
C GLY A 575 5.77 6.83 -9.93
N VAL A 576 4.91 6.36 -9.01
CA VAL A 576 3.97 7.22 -8.27
C VAL A 576 4.78 7.94 -7.19
N GLY A 577 5.25 9.14 -7.52
CA GLY A 577 6.28 9.80 -6.72
C GLY A 577 5.89 10.03 -5.26
N VAL A 578 6.82 9.76 -4.34
CA VAL A 578 6.85 10.49 -3.07
C VAL A 578 6.86 11.97 -3.43
N ALA A 579 5.84 12.71 -2.99
CA ALA A 579 5.56 14.05 -3.49
C ALA A 579 6.82 14.92 -3.35
N GLN A 580 7.44 15.28 -4.49
CA GLN A 580 8.74 15.97 -4.51
C GLN A 580 8.59 17.46 -4.16
N ALA A 581 8.11 17.76 -2.96
CA ALA A 581 8.18 19.08 -2.35
C ALA A 581 9.63 19.56 -2.41
N PRO A 582 9.97 20.62 -3.19
CA PRO A 582 11.37 20.95 -3.47
C PRO A 582 12.20 21.26 -2.23
N ALA A 583 11.56 21.76 -1.17
CA ALA A 583 12.02 21.65 0.20
C ALA A 583 10.85 21.15 1.06
N THR A 584 11.11 20.29 2.05
CA THR A 584 10.10 19.87 3.02
C THR A 584 9.80 20.93 4.08
N ASN A 585 10.55 22.04 4.12
CA ASN A 585 10.31 23.20 4.99
C ASN A 585 10.24 22.84 6.49
N GLY A 586 11.26 22.12 6.94
CA GLY A 586 11.38 21.63 8.32
C GLY A 586 10.43 20.50 8.70
N ARG A 587 10.15 19.57 7.77
CA ARG A 587 9.22 18.44 7.93
C ARG A 587 9.86 17.10 7.54
N PHE A 588 9.97 16.20 8.51
CA PHE A 588 10.26 14.79 8.22
C PHE A 588 9.00 14.18 7.59
N HIS A 589 8.99 14.07 6.26
CA HIS A 589 7.85 13.56 5.50
C HIS A 589 8.34 12.68 4.34
N MET A 590 7.90 11.43 4.35
CA MET A 590 8.14 10.42 3.31
C MET A 590 7.03 9.36 3.44
N ARG A 591 6.69 8.70 2.33
CA ARG A 591 5.55 7.78 2.27
C ARG A 591 5.88 6.61 1.34
N SER A 592 5.53 5.39 1.75
CA SER A 592 5.51 4.23 0.86
C SER A 592 4.15 4.08 0.19
N TYR A 593 4.16 3.63 -1.06
CA TYR A 593 2.95 3.38 -1.85
C TYR A 593 2.66 1.88 -2.06
N THR A 594 3.55 0.99 -1.61
CA THR A 594 3.53 -0.42 -1.98
C THR A 594 2.96 -1.30 -0.85
N ASN A 595 2.13 -2.28 -1.21
CA ASN A 595 1.73 -3.39 -0.33
C ASN A 595 2.82 -4.47 -0.23
N ASN A 596 3.96 -4.28 -0.90
CA ASN A 596 5.09 -5.22 -0.90
C ASN A 596 5.70 -5.33 0.50
N ALA A 597 6.13 -6.53 0.88
CA ALA A 597 6.79 -6.81 2.14
C ALA A 597 7.64 -8.07 2.06
N GLY A 598 8.55 -8.25 3.02
CA GLY A 598 9.40 -9.43 3.12
C GLY A 598 10.63 -9.45 2.19
N TYR A 599 10.82 -8.40 1.40
CA TYR A 599 12.14 -8.08 0.83
C TYR A 599 13.06 -7.53 1.93
N GLN A 600 14.36 -7.73 1.78
CA GLN A 600 15.38 -7.30 2.72
C GLN A 600 16.01 -5.98 2.28
N PHE A 601 15.77 -4.91 3.03
CA PHE A 601 16.49 -3.64 2.92
C PHE A 601 17.90 -3.77 3.49
N ALA A 602 18.89 -3.28 2.76
CA ALA A 602 20.27 -3.13 3.22
C ALA A 602 20.73 -1.69 2.97
N LEU A 603 21.67 -1.20 3.78
CA LEU A 603 22.31 0.11 3.58
C LEU A 603 23.78 0.04 3.98
N THR A 604 24.65 0.61 3.14
CA THR A 604 26.03 0.95 3.50
C THR A 604 26.21 2.47 3.39
N ILE A 605 26.86 3.06 4.40
CA ILE A 605 27.27 4.46 4.45
C ILE A 605 28.80 4.50 4.56
N THR A 606 29.50 4.95 3.52
CA THR A 606 30.97 4.92 3.42
C THR A 606 31.55 6.34 3.51
N PRO A 607 32.24 6.71 4.61
CA PRO A 607 32.97 7.97 4.73
C PRO A 607 34.41 7.85 4.19
N SER A 608 35.03 9.00 3.92
CA SER A 608 36.48 9.10 3.62
C SER A 608 37.38 9.11 4.85
N TRP A 609 36.84 9.39 6.04
CA TRP A 609 37.60 9.65 7.27
C TRP A 609 37.56 8.49 8.27
N ALA A 610 38.71 8.21 8.88
CA ALA A 610 38.87 7.10 9.83
C ALA A 610 38.53 7.47 11.29
N GLU A 611 38.61 8.75 11.62
CA GLU A 611 38.38 9.28 12.97
C GLU A 611 37.63 10.62 12.85
N CYS A 612 36.80 10.92 13.84
CA CYS A 612 36.08 12.19 13.95
C CYS A 612 36.89 13.27 14.68
N THR A 613 38.21 13.10 14.69
CA THR A 613 39.18 14.17 14.97
C THR A 613 39.13 15.20 13.85
N THR A 614 38.05 15.98 13.82
CA THR A 614 38.12 17.36 13.37
C THR A 614 39.09 18.06 14.33
N THR A 615 40.37 18.10 13.98
CA THR A 615 41.31 19.03 14.60
C THR A 615 40.92 20.42 14.09
N CYS A 616 39.84 20.97 14.66
CA CYS A 616 39.35 22.33 14.38
C CYS A 616 40.36 23.39 14.84
N HIS A 617 41.28 22.96 15.69
CA HIS A 617 42.51 23.62 16.04
C HIS A 617 43.71 22.91 15.37
N GLY A 618 44.85 23.58 15.25
CA GLY A 618 46.07 23.02 14.67
C GLY A 618 46.76 22.01 15.58
N ALA A 619 48.10 21.93 15.48
CA ALA A 619 48.92 21.11 16.38
C ALA A 619 48.88 21.60 17.85
N CYS A 620 48.22 22.73 18.09
CA CYS A 620 47.96 23.35 19.36
C CYS A 620 46.45 23.53 19.54
N VAL A 621 45.90 23.14 20.68
CA VAL A 621 44.47 23.25 21.04
C VAL A 621 43.98 24.69 21.30
N ALA A 622 44.78 25.70 20.91
CA ALA A 622 44.46 27.12 21.01
C ALA A 622 44.75 27.92 19.71
N ASP A 623 45.09 27.20 18.64
CA ASP A 623 45.41 27.67 17.27
C ASP A 623 44.22 27.28 16.39
N PHE A 624 43.23 28.15 16.23
CA PHE A 624 41.95 27.89 15.55
C PHE A 624 41.75 28.74 14.27
N ASP A 625 42.36 29.92 14.15
CA ASP A 625 42.08 30.84 13.03
C ASP A 625 43.23 31.80 12.67
N ASP A 626 43.60 31.82 11.39
CA ASP A 626 44.63 32.65 10.75
C ASP A 626 44.31 34.16 10.67
N GLY A 627 43.29 34.63 11.40
CA GLY A 627 42.73 35.97 11.30
C GLY A 627 41.79 36.17 10.11
N SER A 628 41.37 35.10 9.43
CA SER A 628 40.32 35.16 8.39
C SER A 628 38.89 35.10 8.95
N GLY A 629 38.71 34.60 10.17
CA GLY A 629 37.41 34.29 10.76
C GLY A 629 36.72 33.10 10.13
N THR A 630 37.47 32.14 9.58
CA THR A 630 36.93 30.95 8.90
C THR A 630 37.15 29.64 9.67
N GLY A 631 38.08 29.59 10.62
CA GLY A 631 38.48 28.38 11.35
C GLY A 631 39.63 27.63 10.68
N THR A 632 40.61 28.39 10.18
CA THR A 632 41.81 27.84 9.53
C THR A 632 43.04 28.09 10.42
N PRO A 633 43.56 27.09 11.15
CA PRO A 633 44.77 27.21 11.96
C PRO A 633 46.02 27.61 11.16
N ASP A 634 46.89 28.47 11.70
CA ASP A 634 48.13 28.94 11.05
C ASP A 634 49.43 28.54 11.79
N GLY A 635 49.30 27.97 13.00
CA GLY A 635 50.42 27.62 13.89
C GLY A 635 50.80 28.73 14.88
N GLY A 636 50.10 29.87 14.84
CA GLY A 636 50.10 30.89 15.87
C GLY A 636 49.08 30.62 16.98
N VAL A 637 49.14 31.44 18.03
CA VAL A 637 48.07 31.59 19.01
C VAL A 637 47.92 33.09 19.23
N THR A 638 46.81 33.65 18.79
CA THR A 638 46.58 35.08 18.57
C THR A 638 45.22 35.50 19.12
N ILE A 639 44.88 36.80 19.08
CA ILE A 639 43.56 37.22 19.57
C ILE A 639 42.40 36.68 18.72
N ASP A 640 42.65 36.37 17.45
CA ASP A 640 41.63 35.98 16.50
C ASP A 640 41.17 34.52 16.73
N ASP A 641 42.08 33.64 17.16
CA ASP A 641 41.77 32.28 17.62
C ASP A 641 40.79 32.25 18.80
N LEU A 642 41.00 33.11 19.81
CA LEU A 642 40.10 33.24 20.97
C LEU A 642 38.73 33.78 20.55
N LEU A 643 38.68 34.71 19.59
CA LEU A 643 37.42 35.24 19.09
C LEU A 643 36.65 34.20 18.27
N TYR A 644 37.34 33.36 17.49
CA TYR A 644 36.74 32.25 16.76
C TYR A 644 36.25 31.15 17.70
N TYR A 645 37.08 30.69 18.64
CA TYR A 645 36.72 29.69 19.65
C TYR A 645 35.50 30.13 20.48
N LEU A 646 35.42 31.40 20.92
CA LEU A 646 34.24 31.89 21.64
C LEU A 646 32.96 31.84 20.78
N GLY A 647 33.06 32.03 19.46
CA GLY A 647 31.94 31.84 18.54
C GLY A 647 31.51 30.38 18.40
N LEU A 648 32.46 29.44 18.32
CA LEU A 648 32.20 28.00 18.35
C LEU A 648 31.55 27.57 19.68
N PHE A 649 32.03 28.14 20.78
CA PHE A 649 31.59 27.87 22.14
C PHE A 649 30.16 28.35 22.40
N GLU A 650 29.84 29.61 22.08
CA GLU A 650 28.48 30.15 22.21
C GLU A 650 27.47 29.43 21.30
N ALA A 651 27.92 28.85 20.19
CA ALA A 651 27.12 28.02 19.30
C ALA A 651 27.02 26.54 19.72
N GLY A 652 27.79 26.10 20.73
CA GLY A 652 27.80 24.71 21.21
C GLY A 652 28.30 23.70 20.17
N THR A 653 29.26 24.07 19.32
CA THR A 653 29.79 23.18 18.28
C THR A 653 30.81 22.19 18.84
N ILE A 654 30.87 20.98 18.29
CA ILE A 654 31.83 19.94 18.72
C ILE A 654 33.31 20.38 18.60
N CYS A 655 33.61 21.38 17.75
CA CYS A 655 34.94 21.99 17.69
C CYS A 655 35.34 22.76 18.97
N ALA A 656 34.38 23.09 19.85
CA ALA A 656 34.65 23.76 21.12
C ALA A 656 34.81 22.79 22.30
N ASP A 657 34.41 21.52 22.13
CA ASP A 657 34.65 20.41 23.08
C ASP A 657 36.13 19.99 22.98
N VAL A 658 36.87 20.24 24.06
CA VAL A 658 38.32 20.06 24.14
C VAL A 658 38.78 19.42 25.45
N ASP A 659 37.95 19.35 26.51
CA ASP A 659 38.32 18.71 27.78
C ASP A 659 37.13 18.29 28.67
N ASP A 660 37.08 17.00 29.02
CA ASP A 660 36.17 16.29 29.95
C ASP A 660 36.22 16.76 31.43
N GLY A 661 36.78 17.95 31.69
CA GLY A 661 37.07 18.47 33.02
C GLY A 661 38.23 17.76 33.74
N SER A 662 39.00 16.90 33.07
CA SER A 662 40.23 16.32 33.62
C SER A 662 41.44 17.26 33.56
N GLY A 663 41.38 18.31 32.74
CA GLY A 663 42.47 19.22 32.43
C GLY A 663 43.58 18.59 31.58
N THR A 664 43.25 17.57 30.77
CA THR A 664 44.22 16.81 29.96
C THR A 664 44.14 17.09 28.46
N GLY A 665 43.04 17.64 27.96
CA GLY A 665 42.76 17.78 26.52
C GLY A 665 42.06 16.55 25.95
N THR A 666 41.12 15.98 26.69
CA THR A 666 40.35 14.78 26.29
C THR A 666 38.88 15.17 26.11
N PRO A 667 38.35 15.32 24.88
CA PRO A 667 36.96 15.68 24.62
C PRO A 667 35.93 14.67 25.17
N ASP A 668 34.72 15.11 25.54
CA ASP A 668 33.64 14.27 26.11
C ASP A 668 32.31 14.27 25.34
N ALA A 669 32.25 14.99 24.21
CA ALA A 669 31.07 15.31 23.40
C ALA A 669 30.11 16.36 24.00
N GLY A 670 30.47 17.00 25.12
CA GLY A 670 29.78 18.13 25.70
C GLY A 670 30.59 19.43 25.58
N VAL A 671 29.97 20.51 25.10
CA VAL A 671 30.56 21.86 25.19
C VAL A 671 30.17 22.49 26.52
N THR A 672 31.13 22.56 27.46
CA THR A 672 30.91 22.90 28.86
C THR A 672 31.83 24.03 29.35
N ILE A 673 31.67 24.48 30.60
CA ILE A 673 32.57 25.52 31.14
C ILE A 673 34.02 25.03 31.26
N ASP A 674 34.23 23.73 31.39
CA ASP A 674 35.55 23.14 31.63
C ASP A 674 36.41 23.17 30.35
N ASP A 675 35.79 23.02 29.17
CA ASP A 675 36.39 23.24 27.85
C ASP A 675 36.95 24.64 27.68
N LEU A 676 36.15 25.66 27.98
CA LEU A 676 36.57 27.06 27.90
C LEU A 676 37.71 27.36 28.90
N LEU A 677 37.71 26.72 30.07
CA LEU A 677 38.79 26.85 31.04
C LEU A 677 40.08 26.16 30.56
N TYR A 678 39.96 24.99 29.92
CA TYR A 678 41.10 24.31 29.30
C TYR A 678 41.65 25.11 28.13
N PHE A 679 40.80 25.54 27.18
CA PHE A 679 41.17 26.41 26.06
C PHE A 679 41.93 27.65 26.54
N LEU A 680 41.40 28.40 27.51
CA LEU A 680 42.03 29.61 28.01
C LEU A 680 43.40 29.34 28.68
N LEU A 681 43.58 28.20 29.35
CA LEU A 681 44.87 27.80 29.92
C LEU A 681 45.91 27.52 28.82
N ARG A 682 45.51 26.83 27.74
CA ARG A 682 46.37 26.51 26.59
C ARG A 682 46.65 27.75 25.73
N PHE A 683 45.70 28.68 25.69
CA PHE A 683 45.80 30.00 25.06
C PHE A 683 46.81 30.91 25.75
N GLU A 684 46.70 31.14 27.08
CA GLU A 684 47.66 31.97 27.83
C GLU A 684 49.09 31.43 27.79
N ALA A 685 49.23 30.10 27.69
CA ALA A 685 50.53 29.44 27.57
C ALA A 685 51.17 29.60 26.18
N GLY A 686 50.38 29.89 25.13
CA GLY A 686 50.82 29.75 23.74
C GLY A 686 51.24 28.30 23.45
N CYS A 687 50.34 27.36 23.78
CA CYS A 687 50.49 25.89 23.70
C CYS A 687 51.18 25.21 24.92
#